data_AF-A0A971JVE4-F1
#
_entry.id   AF-A0A971JVE4-F1
#
_cell.length_a   1.000
_cell.length_b   1.000
_cell.length_c   1.000
_cell.angle_alpha   90.00
_cell.angle_beta   90.00
_cell.angle_gamma   90.00
#
_symmetry.space_group_name_H-M   'P 1'
#
loop_
_entity.id
_entity.type
_entity.pdbx_description
1 polymer ?
#
loop_
_entity_poly.entity_id
_entity_poly.type
_entity_poly.pdbx_seq_one_letter_code
_entity_poly.pdbx_strand_id
1 'polypeptide(L)'
;MAAAVGVVATVSPVGTAPAGAAEPAVVITEIHYHPAVDGREFLELHNPGDEPIGIGGACLTAGIGGCFAAGTAIPAGGFAVVVESPADYAAAFPGAPAPVLTYTGSLSNGGERVTVTDGDTVLDTVEYSDSSPWPSSPDGNGPSLELRDPLTDDNDTAAAWEASDPAPTPGAANNSWGRGPAPVIGDVAVGPTAAGAPTAVTATVSGAETVELELVIGFGTARVIAMADDGAHGDGAAGDGVYGATVAAQPANTLVRYRVLAYSGDARSTVPDAGDARPRLGFVVAPTTPPTALPLLQWFIDPDDLRTLMENITTNDYVPAVVAYGGQVWDGAEVRGQGNTRDEPKVSFKFKMPDGQPLVAPGLITDPVDEFVIDDDRVDAMGTTTLIGLDAYGERNPFIPQRAKVRVHRNGSFFGLFTFLEEWEDAFFSRVGLDRPGAAVYEPEGVDGVFVDEGSPDALRPRFEELAGDDDYEGLYELVQVIDSPPTPERTARLRDLFDGPALVEFLAMGAVLQHWDQTVHNFFLIRDPDTGRWRFGPVDLDNSLGLPPHGTPPTSLRMSRVFPFGPDSLVSALRTDPVFSEMYFRRLRTLADDLLAGGRLEARADALAPWIATDVEQDRVRYGRVHTAAQGRAAFSDYLDFREGLLLDVHRGAFEVPGPPSSGLNVVVSEIAYAATGGPGHDLVELHNPSTEAIDLSGWTIEGAATSELPPGTVLPAGAFLVV
;
A
#
# COMPACT_ATOMS: atom_id res chain seq x y z
N MET A 1 71.95 -52.68 21.32
CA MET A 1 72.07 -51.21 21.28
C MET A 1 70.94 -50.68 20.41
N ALA A 2 70.24 -49.66 20.87
CA ALA A 2 68.89 -49.29 20.45
C ALA A 2 68.80 -48.40 19.18
N ALA A 3 67.72 -48.65 18.43
CA ALA A 3 66.84 -47.78 17.62
C ALA A 3 67.37 -46.54 16.85
N ALA A 4 66.94 -46.38 15.58
CA ALA A 4 65.79 -45.54 15.18
C ALA A 4 65.58 -45.48 13.65
N VAL A 5 64.31 -45.36 13.24
CA VAL A 5 63.77 -45.27 11.88
C VAL A 5 63.63 -43.79 11.47
N GLY A 6 63.89 -43.44 10.21
CA GLY A 6 63.61 -42.12 9.62
C GLY A 6 63.05 -42.25 8.20
N VAL A 7 61.85 -41.73 7.99
CA VAL A 7 61.08 -41.72 6.73
C VAL A 7 61.39 -40.44 5.95
N VAL A 8 61.60 -40.56 4.63
CA VAL A 8 61.77 -39.44 3.69
C VAL A 8 60.45 -39.26 2.93
N ALA A 9 59.89 -38.06 2.94
CA ALA A 9 58.75 -37.66 2.11
C ALA A 9 59.13 -36.47 1.21
N THR A 10 58.56 -36.51 0.00
CA THR A 10 58.86 -35.74 -1.20
C THR A 10 58.29 -34.32 -1.19
N VAL A 11 59.03 -33.38 -1.81
CA VAL A 11 58.64 -31.98 -2.04
C VAL A 11 57.68 -31.88 -3.24
N SER A 12 56.65 -31.04 -3.12
CA SER A 12 55.87 -30.47 -4.25
C SER A 12 55.82 -28.94 -4.09
N PRO A 13 55.74 -28.17 -5.19
CA PRO A 13 56.10 -26.75 -5.22
C PRO A 13 54.97 -25.86 -4.69
N VAL A 14 55.36 -24.82 -3.93
CA VAL A 14 54.49 -23.71 -3.54
C VAL A 14 54.17 -22.89 -4.78
N GLY A 15 52.89 -22.88 -5.18
CA GLY A 15 52.36 -21.90 -6.12
C GLY A 15 52.44 -20.51 -5.49
N THR A 16 53.00 -19.57 -6.23
CA THR A 16 53.12 -18.16 -5.82
C THR A 16 51.79 -17.47 -6.09
N ALA A 17 51.17 -16.93 -5.05
CA ALA A 17 50.02 -16.02 -5.17
C ALA A 17 50.44 -14.72 -5.88
N PRO A 18 49.53 -14.08 -6.66
CA PRO A 18 49.83 -12.82 -7.30
C PRO A 18 49.92 -11.70 -6.26
N ALA A 19 50.82 -10.75 -6.49
CA ALA A 19 51.02 -9.57 -5.66
C ALA A 19 50.01 -8.47 -6.03
N GLY A 20 49.35 -7.85 -5.04
CA GLY A 20 48.73 -6.55 -5.28
C GLY A 20 47.51 -6.09 -4.47
N ALA A 21 47.25 -6.60 -3.26
CA ALA A 21 46.48 -5.87 -2.24
C ALA A 21 47.04 -6.29 -0.87
N ALA A 22 47.37 -5.33 0.00
CA ALA A 22 47.70 -5.67 1.38
C ALA A 22 46.40 -6.10 2.05
N GLU A 23 46.38 -7.26 2.71
CA GLU A 23 45.20 -7.67 3.47
C GLU A 23 44.85 -6.59 4.52
N PRO A 24 43.56 -6.29 4.73
CA PRO A 24 43.14 -5.32 5.73
C PRO A 24 43.71 -5.72 7.09
N ALA A 25 44.37 -4.78 7.76
CA ALA A 25 45.02 -5.05 9.05
C ALA A 25 43.98 -5.23 10.19
N VAL A 26 42.73 -4.81 9.94
CA VAL A 26 41.55 -4.96 10.79
C VAL A 26 40.36 -5.19 9.86
N VAL A 27 39.43 -6.08 10.20
CA VAL A 27 38.26 -6.42 9.36
C VAL A 27 36.98 -6.18 10.14
N ILE A 28 35.97 -5.57 9.54
CA ILE A 28 34.60 -5.49 10.05
C ILE A 28 33.96 -6.86 9.89
N THR A 29 33.59 -7.51 11.00
CA THR A 29 33.12 -8.90 11.01
C THR A 29 31.67 -9.08 11.39
N GLU A 30 31.07 -8.13 12.09
CA GLU A 30 29.68 -8.22 12.52
C GLU A 30 29.02 -6.84 12.58
N ILE A 31 27.80 -6.74 12.04
CA ILE A 31 26.99 -5.50 12.01
C ILE A 31 25.59 -5.83 12.52
N HIS A 32 25.20 -5.28 13.66
CA HIS A 32 23.86 -5.46 14.23
C HIS A 32 23.09 -4.14 14.09
N TYR A 33 22.67 -3.83 12.86
CA TYR A 33 22.15 -2.52 12.48
C TYR A 33 20.68 -2.30 12.87
N HIS A 34 19.86 -3.35 12.95
CA HIS A 34 18.46 -3.25 13.35
C HIS A 34 18.08 -4.37 14.33
N PRO A 35 18.48 -4.26 15.61
CA PRO A 35 18.12 -5.24 16.63
C PRO A 35 16.60 -5.27 16.88
N ALA A 36 16.08 -6.40 17.36
CA ALA A 36 14.66 -6.50 17.78
C ALA A 36 14.25 -5.58 18.94
N VAL A 37 15.22 -4.96 19.61
CA VAL A 37 15.00 -3.94 20.63
C VAL A 37 16.04 -2.84 20.41
N ASP A 38 15.56 -1.62 20.17
CA ASP A 38 16.37 -0.41 19.95
C ASP A 38 17.42 -0.19 21.05
N GLY A 39 18.49 0.52 20.71
CA GLY A 39 19.60 0.80 21.63
C GLY A 39 20.66 -0.30 21.68
N ARG A 40 20.45 -1.43 20.99
CA ARG A 40 21.32 -2.63 21.04
C ARG A 40 22.21 -2.80 19.82
N GLU A 41 22.33 -1.75 19.02
CA GLU A 41 23.17 -1.75 17.82
C GLU A 41 24.65 -1.85 18.19
N PHE A 42 25.40 -2.61 17.38
CA PHE A 42 26.85 -2.68 17.49
C PHE A 42 27.53 -2.96 16.15
N LEU A 43 28.82 -2.66 16.11
CA LEU A 43 29.74 -3.01 15.04
C LEU A 43 30.96 -3.70 15.65
N GLU A 44 31.42 -4.78 15.03
CA GLU A 44 32.59 -5.53 15.46
C GLU A 44 33.76 -5.42 14.49
N LEU A 45 34.96 -5.22 15.04
CA LEU A 45 36.23 -5.29 14.34
C LEU A 45 37.06 -6.49 14.81
N HIS A 46 37.67 -7.19 13.87
CA HIS A 46 38.56 -8.33 14.12
C HIS A 46 39.99 -8.04 13.67
N ASN A 47 40.97 -8.55 14.44
CA ASN A 47 42.37 -8.61 14.02
C ASN A 47 42.72 -10.05 13.59
N PRO A 48 42.82 -10.34 12.27
CA PRO A 48 43.15 -11.69 11.79
C PRO A 48 44.61 -12.08 12.03
N GLY A 49 45.46 -11.12 12.42
CA GLY A 49 46.90 -11.32 12.61
C GLY A 49 47.26 -12.09 13.89
N ASP A 50 48.50 -12.58 13.92
CA ASP A 50 49.11 -13.31 15.04
C ASP A 50 49.79 -12.41 16.09
N GLU A 51 49.78 -11.09 15.86
CA GLU A 51 50.29 -10.07 16.78
C GLU A 51 49.20 -9.02 17.08
N PRO A 52 49.21 -8.37 18.27
CA PRO A 52 48.27 -7.29 18.58
C PRO A 52 48.41 -6.09 17.65
N ILE A 53 47.29 -5.53 17.19
CA ILE A 53 47.25 -4.32 16.36
C ILE A 53 46.73 -3.12 17.16
N GLY A 54 47.49 -2.02 17.15
CA GLY A 54 47.07 -0.77 17.78
C GLY A 54 46.11 -0.01 16.88
N ILE A 55 44.92 0.32 17.39
CA ILE A 55 43.89 1.12 16.69
C ILE A 55 43.61 2.45 17.37
N GLY A 56 44.35 2.78 18.44
CA GLY A 56 44.16 4.04 19.18
C GLY A 56 44.42 5.26 18.30
N GLY A 57 43.43 6.13 18.17
CA GLY A 57 43.44 7.28 17.26
C GLY A 57 42.71 7.06 15.93
N ALA A 58 42.41 5.82 15.54
CA ALA A 58 41.54 5.54 14.41
C ALA A 58 40.11 6.01 14.69
N CYS A 59 39.34 6.26 13.65
CA CYS A 59 37.98 6.80 13.73
C CYS A 59 37.02 6.09 12.78
N LEU A 60 35.77 5.97 13.21
CA LEU A 60 34.62 5.71 12.35
C LEU A 60 34.25 7.01 11.64
N THR A 61 34.24 7.00 10.31
CA THR A 61 34.11 8.21 9.48
C THR A 61 32.93 8.18 8.49
N ALA A 62 32.28 7.03 8.34
CA ALA A 62 31.05 6.86 7.57
C ALA A 62 30.08 5.95 8.34
N GLY A 63 28.79 6.25 8.22
CA GLY A 63 27.68 5.65 8.95
C GLY A 63 27.58 6.15 10.39
N ILE A 64 28.48 5.66 11.24
CA ILE A 64 28.59 6.04 12.65
C ILE A 64 29.87 6.84 12.93
N GLY A 65 29.88 7.61 14.01
CA GLY A 65 30.98 8.51 14.37
C GLY A 65 31.65 8.17 15.69
N GLY A 66 32.97 8.28 15.76
CA GLY A 66 33.72 8.14 17.01
C GLY A 66 35.18 7.74 16.79
N CYS A 67 36.07 8.05 17.73
CA CYS A 67 37.49 7.71 17.63
C CYS A 67 37.95 6.86 18.81
N PHE A 68 38.74 5.83 18.53
CA PHE A 68 39.28 4.94 19.55
C PHE A 68 40.28 5.69 20.44
N ALA A 69 40.18 5.47 21.76
CA ALA A 69 41.07 6.10 22.73
C ALA A 69 42.54 5.75 22.48
N ALA A 70 43.44 6.66 22.86
CA ALA A 70 44.87 6.41 22.75
C ALA A 70 45.27 5.14 23.55
N GLY A 71 46.00 4.23 22.91
CA GLY A 71 46.42 2.96 23.49
C GLY A 71 45.45 1.79 23.31
N THR A 72 44.30 1.99 22.65
CA THR A 72 43.42 0.88 22.25
C THR A 72 44.15 -0.03 21.26
N ALA A 73 44.09 -1.34 21.50
CA ALA A 73 44.65 -2.36 20.63
C ALA A 73 43.74 -3.59 20.61
N ILE A 74 43.63 -4.22 19.44
CA ILE A 74 42.96 -5.50 19.29
C ILE A 74 44.02 -6.60 19.46
N PRO A 75 43.86 -7.55 20.39
CA PRO A 75 44.78 -8.68 20.53
C PRO A 75 44.92 -9.48 19.23
N ALA A 76 45.97 -10.31 19.14
CA ALA A 76 46.09 -11.29 18.05
C ALA A 76 44.86 -12.22 18.03
N GLY A 77 44.21 -12.35 16.86
CA GLY A 77 42.94 -13.09 16.70
C GLY A 77 41.78 -12.53 17.55
N GLY A 78 41.90 -11.30 18.07
CA GLY A 78 40.95 -10.70 18.98
C GLY A 78 39.88 -9.86 18.28
N PHE A 79 38.92 -9.39 19.08
CA PHE A 79 37.78 -8.59 18.62
C PHE A 79 37.68 -7.27 19.40
N ALA A 80 37.13 -6.25 18.77
CA ALA A 80 36.80 -4.97 19.34
C ALA A 80 35.36 -4.60 18.96
N VAL A 81 34.50 -4.46 19.97
CA VAL A 81 33.09 -4.12 19.78
C VAL A 81 32.88 -2.64 20.05
N VAL A 82 32.16 -1.96 19.16
CA VAL A 82 31.71 -0.58 19.31
C VAL A 82 30.18 -0.55 19.35
N VAL A 83 29.61 0.26 20.23
CA VAL A 83 28.16 0.17 20.56
C VAL A 83 27.50 1.54 20.62
N GLU A 84 26.19 1.57 20.41
CA GLU A 84 25.35 2.76 20.61
C GLU A 84 25.18 3.06 22.12
N SER A 85 24.72 2.07 22.87
CA SER A 85 24.46 2.17 24.32
C SER A 85 25.20 1.06 25.08
N PRO A 86 26.24 1.40 25.87
CA PRO A 86 26.94 0.42 26.69
C PRO A 86 26.04 -0.30 27.70
N ALA A 87 24.98 0.36 28.18
CA ALA A 87 24.06 -0.21 29.15
C ALA A 87 23.15 -1.26 28.50
N ASP A 88 22.59 -0.95 27.33
CA ASP A 88 21.67 -1.85 26.62
C ASP A 88 22.42 -3.03 25.99
N TYR A 89 23.63 -2.78 25.46
CA TYR A 89 24.54 -3.84 25.02
C TYR A 89 24.86 -4.83 26.15
N ALA A 90 25.23 -4.34 27.34
CA ALA A 90 25.55 -5.21 28.47
C ALA A 90 24.33 -6.00 28.98
N ALA A 91 23.13 -5.45 28.83
CA ALA A 91 21.87 -6.14 29.14
C ALA A 91 21.52 -7.21 28.09
N ALA A 92 21.78 -6.94 26.82
CA ALA A 92 21.49 -7.82 25.70
C ALA A 92 22.48 -8.99 25.59
N PHE A 93 23.77 -8.74 25.84
CA PHE A 93 24.86 -9.70 25.64
C PHE A 93 25.64 -9.94 26.94
N PRO A 94 25.01 -10.55 27.97
CA PRO A 94 25.66 -10.80 29.24
C PRO A 94 26.84 -11.77 29.07
N GLY A 95 28.05 -11.28 29.31
CA GLY A 95 29.29 -12.06 29.19
C GLY A 95 30.15 -11.71 27.97
N ALA A 96 29.62 -10.89 27.05
CA ALA A 96 30.42 -10.29 25.98
C ALA A 96 31.43 -9.28 26.56
N PRO A 97 32.57 -9.03 25.88
CA PRO A 97 33.57 -8.08 26.35
C PRO A 97 33.00 -6.66 26.42
N ALA A 98 33.58 -5.83 27.29
CA ALA A 98 33.23 -4.43 27.39
C ALA A 98 33.54 -3.72 26.05
N PRO A 99 32.65 -2.83 25.57
CA PRO A 99 32.86 -2.13 24.31
C PRO A 99 34.08 -1.21 24.41
N VAL A 100 34.84 -1.08 23.32
CA VAL A 100 36.06 -0.26 23.27
C VAL A 100 35.76 1.19 22.84
N LEU A 101 34.55 1.44 22.36
CA LEU A 101 34.06 2.75 21.93
C LEU A 101 32.52 2.80 22.04
N THR A 102 32.00 3.93 22.50
CA THR A 102 30.60 4.32 22.29
C THR A 102 30.57 5.29 21.13
N TYR A 103 29.85 4.95 20.07
CA TYR A 103 29.77 5.80 18.88
C TYR A 103 28.63 6.82 18.98
N THR A 104 28.58 7.76 18.04
CA THR A 104 27.49 8.74 17.84
C THR A 104 26.83 8.53 16.48
N GLY A 105 25.55 8.85 16.37
CA GLY A 105 24.74 8.46 15.21
C GLY A 105 24.04 7.13 15.49
N SER A 106 23.47 6.54 14.44
CA SER A 106 22.86 5.21 14.45
C SER A 106 23.25 4.51 13.16
N LEU A 107 23.23 3.18 13.16
CA LEU A 107 23.31 2.43 11.92
C LEU A 107 21.98 2.58 11.14
N SER A 108 22.02 2.52 9.82
CA SER A 108 20.82 2.62 8.99
C SER A 108 20.15 1.27 8.79
N ASN A 109 18.86 1.18 9.12
CA ASN A 109 18.06 -0.03 8.89
C ASN A 109 18.00 -0.44 7.41
N GLY A 110 18.05 0.53 6.48
CA GLY A 110 18.00 0.28 5.03
C GLY A 110 19.35 0.00 4.37
N GLY A 111 20.43 -0.12 5.15
CA GLY A 111 21.79 -0.21 4.64
C GLY A 111 22.53 1.11 4.52
N GLU A 112 23.86 1.06 4.64
CA GLU A 112 24.75 2.20 4.44
C GLU A 112 26.20 1.75 4.27
N ARG A 113 27.09 2.73 4.08
CA ARG A 113 28.53 2.53 4.15
C ARG A 113 29.07 2.83 5.55
N VAL A 114 29.79 1.86 6.12
CA VAL A 114 30.56 2.02 7.36
C VAL A 114 32.05 1.99 7.03
N THR A 115 32.82 2.95 7.54
CA THR A 115 34.25 3.05 7.25
C THR A 115 35.06 3.37 8.51
N VAL A 116 36.11 2.59 8.74
CA VAL A 116 37.12 2.83 9.78
C VAL A 116 38.40 3.36 9.13
N THR A 117 38.94 4.46 9.64
CA THR A 117 40.17 5.09 9.14
C THR A 117 41.18 5.37 10.24
N ASP A 118 42.46 5.16 9.97
CA ASP A 118 43.59 5.70 10.75
C ASP A 118 44.26 6.85 9.98
N GLY A 119 43.92 8.09 10.37
CA GLY A 119 44.27 9.28 9.58
C GLY A 119 43.63 9.24 8.20
N ASP A 120 44.46 9.32 7.15
CA ASP A 120 44.01 9.23 5.75
C ASP A 120 43.93 7.78 5.23
N THR A 121 44.28 6.79 6.07
CA THR A 121 44.31 5.37 5.68
C THR A 121 42.99 4.71 6.05
N VAL A 122 42.28 4.13 5.09
CA VAL A 122 41.14 3.25 5.37
C VAL A 122 41.67 1.94 5.94
N LEU A 123 41.27 1.60 7.17
CA LEU A 123 41.55 0.31 7.77
C LEU A 123 40.61 -0.74 7.18
N ASP A 124 39.32 -0.41 7.12
CA ASP A 124 38.31 -1.22 6.48
C ASP A 124 37.05 -0.43 6.13
N THR A 125 36.25 -0.94 5.18
CA THR A 125 34.97 -0.37 4.78
C THR A 125 34.01 -1.46 4.29
N VAL A 126 32.72 -1.30 4.61
CA VAL A 126 31.65 -2.20 4.12
C VAL A 126 30.46 -1.34 3.72
N GLU A 127 29.88 -1.60 2.55
CA GLU A 127 28.58 -1.06 2.13
C GLU A 127 27.50 -2.14 2.22
N TYR A 128 26.81 -2.23 3.36
CA TYR A 128 25.79 -3.25 3.61
C TYR A 128 24.40 -2.80 3.15
N SER A 129 23.50 -3.78 2.93
CA SER A 129 22.08 -3.56 2.68
C SER A 129 21.25 -4.59 3.46
N ASP A 130 19.98 -4.29 3.64
CA ASP A 130 18.89 -5.14 4.14
C ASP A 130 18.16 -5.89 3.01
N SER A 131 18.58 -5.69 1.75
CA SER A 131 17.92 -6.24 0.58
C SER A 131 18.83 -7.14 -0.24
N SER A 132 18.23 -8.12 -0.92
CA SER A 132 18.94 -9.09 -1.77
C SER A 132 19.90 -8.39 -2.74
N PRO A 133 21.17 -8.82 -2.86
CA PRO A 133 21.71 -10.13 -2.43
C PRO A 133 22.20 -10.20 -0.97
N TRP A 134 22.00 -9.16 -0.16
CA TRP A 134 22.33 -9.21 1.27
C TRP A 134 21.26 -9.97 2.07
N PRO A 135 21.63 -10.63 3.18
CA PRO A 135 20.65 -11.24 4.07
C PRO A 135 19.65 -10.20 4.60
N SER A 136 18.35 -10.45 4.44
CA SER A 136 17.28 -9.55 4.87
C SER A 136 16.80 -9.77 6.31
N SER A 137 17.04 -10.95 6.89
CA SER A 137 16.58 -11.25 8.26
C SER A 137 17.24 -10.44 9.40
N PRO A 138 18.45 -9.84 9.26
CA PRO A 138 19.02 -8.91 10.24
C PRO A 138 18.33 -7.53 10.34
N ASP A 139 17.16 -7.38 9.75
CA ASP A 139 16.34 -6.16 9.76
C ASP A 139 15.21 -6.25 10.79
N GLY A 140 15.49 -5.99 12.07
CA GLY A 140 14.48 -5.84 13.14
C GLY A 140 14.04 -7.13 13.84
N ASN A 141 14.46 -8.30 13.36
CA ASN A 141 14.04 -9.60 13.91
C ASN A 141 15.02 -10.22 14.92
N GLY A 142 16.15 -9.53 15.20
CA GLY A 142 17.12 -9.93 16.23
C GLY A 142 18.45 -10.53 15.76
N PRO A 143 18.61 -11.09 14.54
CA PRO A 143 19.91 -11.45 14.01
C PRO A 143 20.80 -10.23 13.66
N SER A 144 22.11 -10.42 13.67
CA SER A 144 23.12 -9.52 13.08
C SER A 144 23.56 -10.02 11.70
N LEU A 145 24.23 -9.16 10.92
CA LEU A 145 25.02 -9.57 9.75
C LEU A 145 26.40 -10.04 10.23
N GLU A 146 26.75 -11.29 9.96
CA GLU A 146 28.01 -11.94 10.30
C GLU A 146 28.83 -12.27 9.03
N LEU A 147 30.08 -11.83 8.97
CA LEU A 147 31.03 -12.21 7.93
C LEU A 147 31.41 -13.69 8.09
N ARG A 148 31.42 -14.44 6.98
CA ARG A 148 31.63 -15.89 6.94
C ARG A 148 33.08 -16.30 7.14
N ASP A 149 34.03 -15.73 6.40
CA ASP A 149 35.47 -15.95 6.64
C ASP A 149 36.30 -14.65 6.57
N PRO A 150 36.67 -14.05 7.71
CA PRO A 150 37.47 -12.82 7.73
C PRO A 150 38.90 -12.96 7.20
N LEU A 151 39.37 -14.19 6.93
CA LEU A 151 40.71 -14.43 6.38
C LEU A 151 40.73 -14.46 4.85
N THR A 152 39.63 -14.85 4.21
CA THR A 152 39.63 -15.12 2.77
C THR A 152 38.52 -14.42 1.99
N ASP A 153 37.47 -13.96 2.66
CA ASP A 153 36.36 -13.29 2.01
C ASP A 153 36.63 -11.79 1.81
N ASP A 154 36.05 -11.25 0.74
CA ASP A 154 35.92 -9.81 0.53
C ASP A 154 34.63 -9.34 1.20
N ASN A 155 34.75 -8.62 2.31
CA ASN A 155 33.62 -8.18 3.13
C ASN A 155 32.80 -7.05 2.49
N ASP A 156 33.20 -6.54 1.31
CA ASP A 156 32.38 -5.66 0.48
C ASP A 156 31.42 -6.44 -0.44
N THR A 157 31.44 -7.78 -0.38
CA THR A 157 30.56 -8.65 -1.17
C THR A 157 29.47 -9.30 -0.31
N ALA A 158 28.20 -9.16 -0.69
CA ALA A 158 27.06 -9.73 0.04
C ALA A 158 27.17 -11.24 0.29
N ALA A 159 27.78 -11.98 -0.64
CA ALA A 159 28.00 -13.44 -0.55
C ALA A 159 28.89 -13.86 0.63
N ALA A 160 29.71 -12.94 1.14
CA ALA A 160 30.56 -13.13 2.31
C ALA A 160 29.79 -13.02 3.62
N TRP A 161 28.53 -12.56 3.61
CA TRP A 161 27.74 -12.32 4.82
C TRP A 161 26.63 -13.37 5.01
N GLU A 162 26.23 -13.55 6.26
CA GLU A 162 25.13 -14.41 6.68
C GLU A 162 24.41 -13.77 7.87
N ALA A 163 23.13 -14.06 8.06
CA ALA A 163 22.46 -13.71 9.30
C ALA A 163 22.95 -14.61 10.45
N SER A 164 23.19 -14.04 11.63
CA SER A 164 23.56 -14.82 12.82
C SER A 164 22.52 -15.90 13.15
N ASP A 165 22.96 -17.14 13.38
CA ASP A 165 22.11 -18.26 13.81
C ASP A 165 22.90 -19.14 14.81
N PRO A 166 22.46 -19.28 16.08
CA PRO A 166 21.15 -18.87 16.62
C PRO A 166 21.04 -17.44 17.15
N ALA A 167 22.16 -16.71 17.31
CA ALA A 167 22.16 -15.36 17.87
C ALA A 167 23.47 -14.62 17.54
N PRO A 168 23.49 -13.27 17.59
CA PRO A 168 24.70 -12.47 17.39
C PRO A 168 25.86 -12.87 18.32
N THR A 169 27.10 -12.62 17.88
CA THR A 169 28.33 -13.12 18.53
C THR A 169 29.33 -12.05 18.96
N PRO A 170 28.90 -10.93 19.58
CA PRO A 170 29.81 -9.83 19.88
C PRO A 170 30.97 -10.27 20.78
N GLY A 171 32.18 -10.00 20.31
CA GLY A 171 33.45 -10.32 20.94
C GLY A 171 33.95 -11.75 20.74
N ALA A 172 33.35 -12.52 19.83
CA ALA A 172 33.65 -13.91 19.57
C ALA A 172 33.67 -14.22 18.07
N ALA A 173 34.11 -15.43 17.71
CA ALA A 173 34.01 -15.86 16.32
C ALA A 173 32.54 -16.07 15.93
N ASN A 174 32.15 -15.48 14.80
CA ASN A 174 30.85 -15.65 14.14
C ASN A 174 30.42 -17.12 14.02
N ASN A 175 29.10 -17.35 14.01
CA ASN A 175 28.52 -18.69 13.85
C ASN A 175 28.87 -19.29 12.47
N SER A 176 29.10 -18.42 11.49
CA SER A 176 29.47 -18.77 10.12
C SER A 176 30.98 -18.90 9.89
N TRP A 177 31.83 -18.72 10.92
CA TRP A 177 33.28 -18.62 10.78
C TRP A 177 33.93 -19.76 9.98
N GLY A 178 34.70 -19.41 8.97
CA GLY A 178 35.44 -20.34 8.11
C GLY A 178 34.56 -21.06 7.09
N ARG A 179 33.30 -20.67 6.94
CA ARG A 179 32.52 -20.96 5.74
C ARG A 179 33.05 -20.05 4.65
N GLY A 180 33.41 -20.60 3.49
CA GLY A 180 33.70 -19.76 2.32
C GLY A 180 32.45 -18.98 1.86
N PRO A 181 32.58 -18.15 0.82
CA PRO A 181 31.49 -17.31 0.37
C PRO A 181 30.33 -18.17 -0.12
N ALA A 182 29.11 -17.75 0.20
CA ALA A 182 27.91 -18.46 -0.24
C ALA A 182 27.74 -18.35 -1.76
N PRO A 183 27.09 -19.35 -2.40
CA PRO A 183 26.72 -19.22 -3.80
C PRO A 183 25.84 -17.98 -4.05
N VAL A 184 25.99 -17.33 -5.19
CA VAL A 184 25.12 -16.20 -5.55
C VAL A 184 24.07 -16.70 -6.54
N ILE A 185 22.80 -16.51 -6.20
CA ILE A 185 21.66 -16.75 -7.09
C ILE A 185 21.22 -15.38 -7.62
N GLY A 186 21.21 -15.21 -8.94
CA GLY A 186 20.73 -14.01 -9.61
C GLY A 186 19.33 -14.18 -10.17
N ASP A 187 19.11 -13.64 -11.38
CA ASP A 187 17.82 -13.65 -12.06
C ASP A 187 17.17 -15.04 -12.11
N VAL A 188 15.95 -15.12 -11.61
CA VAL A 188 15.09 -16.31 -11.69
C VAL A 188 14.01 -16.07 -12.73
N ALA A 189 13.91 -16.96 -13.70
CA ALA A 189 12.90 -16.90 -14.76
C ALA A 189 12.02 -18.15 -14.79
N VAL A 190 10.78 -17.97 -15.23
CA VAL A 190 9.80 -19.06 -15.37
C VAL A 190 9.07 -18.97 -16.70
N GLY A 191 8.93 -20.10 -17.38
CA GLY A 191 8.09 -20.18 -18.58
C GLY A 191 8.41 -21.35 -19.51
N PRO A 192 7.51 -21.66 -20.46
CA PRO A 192 6.12 -21.19 -20.54
C PRO A 192 5.24 -21.82 -19.44
N THR A 193 4.19 -21.11 -19.01
CA THR A 193 3.29 -21.53 -17.91
C THR A 193 1.95 -22.08 -18.41
N ALA A 194 1.88 -22.58 -19.65
CA ALA A 194 0.64 -23.00 -20.28
C ALA A 194 0.09 -24.31 -19.70
N ALA A 195 -1.24 -24.37 -19.53
CA ALA A 195 -1.93 -25.58 -19.08
C ALA A 195 -1.60 -26.82 -19.93
N GLY A 196 -1.29 -27.93 -19.27
CA GLY A 196 -0.99 -29.21 -19.91
C GLY A 196 0.41 -29.32 -20.53
N ALA A 197 1.26 -28.30 -20.41
CA ALA A 197 2.65 -28.32 -20.83
C ALA A 197 3.61 -28.26 -19.61
N PRO A 198 4.80 -28.86 -19.68
CA PRO A 198 5.84 -28.66 -18.67
C PRO A 198 6.33 -27.21 -18.66
N THR A 199 6.77 -26.73 -17.50
CA THR A 199 7.28 -25.37 -17.29
C THR A 199 8.74 -25.43 -16.85
N ALA A 200 9.60 -24.64 -17.48
CA ALA A 200 10.98 -24.47 -17.03
C ALA A 200 11.04 -23.39 -15.94
N VAL A 201 11.87 -23.65 -14.93
CA VAL A 201 12.33 -22.65 -13.96
C VAL A 201 13.84 -22.61 -14.09
N THR A 202 14.39 -21.42 -14.33
CA THR A 202 15.82 -21.21 -14.51
C THR A 202 16.34 -20.14 -13.57
N ALA A 203 17.60 -20.24 -13.16
CA ALA A 203 18.26 -19.23 -12.36
C ALA A 203 19.73 -19.07 -12.79
N THR A 204 20.24 -17.84 -12.82
CA THR A 204 21.69 -17.63 -12.89
C THR A 204 22.30 -17.95 -11.52
N VAL A 205 23.34 -18.79 -11.49
CA VAL A 205 23.99 -19.18 -10.23
C VAL A 205 25.49 -19.21 -10.41
N SER A 206 26.22 -18.68 -9.42
CA SER A 206 27.68 -18.75 -9.37
C SER A 206 28.17 -19.24 -8.01
N GLY A 207 29.33 -19.90 -7.98
CA GLY A 207 29.93 -20.41 -6.74
C GLY A 207 29.25 -21.64 -6.14
N ALA A 208 28.29 -22.27 -6.84
CA ALA A 208 27.57 -23.45 -6.36
C ALA A 208 28.20 -24.77 -6.83
N GLU A 209 28.22 -25.77 -5.94
CA GLU A 209 28.45 -27.17 -6.26
C GLU A 209 27.15 -27.87 -6.68
N THR A 210 26.03 -27.52 -6.06
CA THR A 210 24.69 -28.04 -6.38
C THR A 210 23.64 -26.94 -6.33
N VAL A 211 22.63 -27.07 -7.19
CA VAL A 211 21.48 -26.16 -7.26
C VAL A 211 20.20 -26.99 -7.25
N GLU A 212 19.23 -26.58 -6.45
CA GLU A 212 17.97 -27.28 -6.22
C GLU A 212 16.79 -26.33 -6.35
N LEU A 213 15.66 -26.87 -6.80
CA LEU A 213 14.35 -26.24 -6.81
C LEU A 213 13.47 -26.91 -5.75
N GLU A 214 13.17 -26.21 -4.67
CA GLU A 214 12.11 -26.62 -3.74
C GLU A 214 10.76 -26.18 -4.33
N LEU A 215 9.93 -27.13 -4.73
CA LEU A 215 8.67 -26.93 -5.44
C LEU A 215 7.46 -27.33 -4.59
N VAL A 216 6.43 -26.49 -4.58
CA VAL A 216 5.13 -26.76 -3.96
C VAL A 216 4.02 -26.54 -5.00
N ILE A 217 3.16 -27.54 -5.19
CA ILE A 217 1.94 -27.40 -6.00
C ILE A 217 0.76 -27.09 -5.06
N GLY A 218 0.11 -25.94 -5.24
CA GLY A 218 -0.89 -25.43 -4.31
C GLY A 218 -0.30 -25.27 -2.91
N PHE A 219 -0.88 -25.99 -1.93
CA PHE A 219 -0.41 -26.08 -0.53
C PHE A 219 0.04 -27.50 -0.16
N GLY A 220 0.42 -28.30 -1.16
CA GLY A 220 0.89 -29.67 -0.95
C GLY A 220 2.28 -29.75 -0.30
N THR A 221 2.79 -30.97 -0.18
CA THR A 221 4.14 -31.23 0.33
C THR A 221 5.22 -30.69 -0.63
N ALA A 222 6.24 -30.04 -0.07
CA ALA A 222 7.40 -29.58 -0.81
C ALA A 222 8.19 -30.75 -1.42
N ARG A 223 8.70 -30.54 -2.64
CA ARG A 223 9.49 -31.51 -3.39
C ARG A 223 10.77 -30.84 -3.88
N VAL A 224 11.91 -31.49 -3.67
CA VAL A 224 13.18 -30.98 -4.16
C VAL A 224 13.50 -31.61 -5.52
N ILE A 225 13.87 -30.79 -6.49
CA ILE A 225 14.28 -31.19 -7.84
C ILE A 225 15.68 -30.60 -8.08
N ALA A 226 16.64 -31.41 -8.53
CA ALA A 226 17.94 -30.88 -8.91
C ALA A 226 17.80 -29.96 -10.14
N MET A 227 18.46 -28.81 -10.11
CA MET A 227 18.64 -27.93 -11.26
C MET A 227 20.00 -28.23 -11.89
N ALA A 228 20.08 -28.25 -13.22
CA ALA A 228 21.30 -28.54 -13.95
C ALA A 228 21.60 -27.42 -14.96
N ASP A 229 22.89 -27.15 -15.17
CA ASP A 229 23.41 -26.35 -16.27
C ASP A 229 23.96 -27.33 -17.34
N ASP A 230 23.04 -27.95 -18.08
CA ASP A 230 23.29 -29.06 -18.99
C ASP A 230 22.88 -28.77 -20.43
N GLY A 231 22.40 -27.55 -20.72
CA GLY A 231 21.84 -27.18 -22.01
C GLY A 231 20.47 -27.81 -22.27
N ALA A 232 19.82 -28.33 -21.23
CA ALA A 232 18.45 -28.84 -21.24
C ALA A 232 17.60 -28.11 -20.19
N HIS A 233 16.35 -28.55 -19.97
CA HIS A 233 15.47 -27.91 -18.98
C HIS A 233 15.19 -26.40 -19.18
N GLY A 234 15.54 -25.85 -20.35
CA GLY A 234 15.33 -24.44 -20.70
C GLY A 234 16.45 -23.49 -20.26
N ASP A 235 17.59 -24.01 -19.79
CA ASP A 235 18.70 -23.24 -19.23
C ASP A 235 19.56 -22.49 -20.27
N GLY A 236 19.66 -22.99 -21.50
CA GLY A 236 20.49 -22.36 -22.54
C GLY A 236 21.63 -23.27 -22.98
N ALA A 237 22.88 -22.83 -22.83
CA ALA A 237 24.05 -23.59 -23.22
C ALA A 237 24.74 -24.18 -21.99
N ALA A 238 25.09 -25.47 -22.01
CA ALA A 238 25.76 -26.11 -20.88
C ALA A 238 27.04 -25.38 -20.45
N GLY A 239 27.17 -25.15 -19.14
CA GLY A 239 28.30 -24.50 -18.47
C GLY A 239 28.31 -22.97 -18.58
N ASP A 240 27.17 -22.33 -18.86
CA ASP A 240 27.05 -20.87 -18.95
C ASP A 240 26.63 -20.19 -17.63
N GLY A 241 26.42 -20.97 -16.57
CA GLY A 241 26.02 -20.50 -15.25
C GLY A 241 24.51 -20.33 -15.07
N VAL A 242 23.70 -20.72 -16.07
CA VAL A 242 22.24 -20.80 -15.93
C VAL A 242 21.87 -22.24 -15.60
N TYR A 243 21.17 -22.43 -14.49
CA TYR A 243 20.68 -23.74 -14.06
C TYR A 243 19.18 -23.82 -14.33
N GLY A 244 18.71 -24.96 -14.84
CA GLY A 244 17.30 -25.20 -15.15
C GLY A 244 16.73 -26.45 -14.47
N ALA A 245 15.45 -26.39 -14.09
CA ALA A 245 14.64 -27.55 -13.74
C ALA A 245 13.28 -27.50 -14.43
N THR A 246 12.69 -28.68 -14.66
CA THR A 246 11.37 -28.80 -15.29
C THR A 246 10.29 -29.16 -14.27
N VAL A 247 9.31 -28.28 -14.12
CA VAL A 247 8.04 -28.55 -13.45
C VAL A 247 7.15 -29.33 -14.41
N ALA A 248 6.67 -30.50 -13.98
CA ALA A 248 5.78 -31.33 -14.78
C ALA A 248 4.45 -30.63 -15.09
N ALA A 249 3.84 -30.98 -16.22
CA ALA A 249 2.60 -30.37 -16.71
C ALA A 249 1.49 -30.33 -15.65
N GLN A 250 0.89 -29.15 -15.49
CA GLN A 250 -0.19 -28.89 -14.53
C GLN A 250 -1.48 -28.46 -15.23
N PRO A 251 -2.66 -28.66 -14.61
CA PRO A 251 -3.93 -28.08 -15.09
C PRO A 251 -3.93 -26.55 -15.04
N ALA A 252 -4.80 -25.93 -15.84
CA ALA A 252 -5.04 -24.48 -15.79
C ALA A 252 -5.44 -24.02 -14.38
N ASN A 253 -5.06 -22.79 -14.03
CA ASN A 253 -5.34 -22.13 -12.74
C ASN A 253 -4.74 -22.85 -11.52
N THR A 254 -3.73 -23.69 -11.72
CA THR A 254 -2.99 -24.32 -10.63
C THR A 254 -1.91 -23.36 -10.13
N LEU A 255 -1.91 -23.09 -8.82
CA LEU A 255 -0.82 -22.38 -8.16
C LEU A 255 0.42 -23.27 -8.07
N VAL A 256 1.56 -22.73 -8.47
CA VAL A 256 2.87 -23.34 -8.29
C VAL A 256 3.77 -22.34 -7.58
N ARG A 257 4.35 -22.77 -6.46
CA ARG A 257 5.26 -21.96 -5.64
C ARG A 257 6.61 -22.65 -5.52
N TYR A 258 7.70 -21.90 -5.45
CA TYR A 258 9.03 -22.47 -5.40
C TYR A 258 10.09 -21.57 -4.78
N ARG A 259 11.21 -22.19 -4.39
CA ARG A 259 12.48 -21.54 -4.04
C ARG A 259 13.61 -22.16 -4.84
N VAL A 260 14.58 -21.35 -5.22
CA VAL A 260 15.88 -21.83 -5.72
C VAL A 260 16.82 -21.89 -4.54
N LEU A 261 17.56 -22.98 -4.40
CA LEU A 261 18.57 -23.18 -3.36
C LEU A 261 19.89 -23.51 -4.05
N ALA A 262 20.97 -22.89 -3.61
CA ALA A 262 22.31 -23.15 -4.12
C ALA A 262 23.25 -23.46 -2.96
N TYR A 263 24.11 -24.46 -3.14
CA TYR A 263 24.99 -24.98 -2.09
C TYR A 263 26.44 -25.04 -2.55
N SER A 264 27.36 -24.74 -1.64
CA SER A 264 28.81 -24.97 -1.80
C SER A 264 29.36 -25.46 -0.46
N GLY A 265 29.65 -26.77 -0.34
CA GLY A 265 29.90 -27.40 0.95
C GLY A 265 28.73 -27.19 1.92
N ASP A 266 29.00 -26.58 3.08
CA ASP A 266 27.99 -26.24 4.10
C ASP A 266 27.36 -24.84 3.91
N ALA A 267 27.84 -24.03 2.95
CA ALA A 267 27.29 -22.72 2.64
C ALA A 267 26.06 -22.85 1.73
N ARG A 268 25.02 -22.03 1.97
CA ARG A 268 23.75 -22.08 1.25
C ARG A 268 23.19 -20.68 1.01
N SER A 269 22.63 -20.47 -0.18
CA SER A 269 21.79 -19.31 -0.51
C SER A 269 20.43 -19.76 -1.02
N THR A 270 19.40 -18.93 -0.86
CA THR A 270 18.05 -19.22 -1.33
C THR A 270 17.42 -18.01 -1.99
N VAL A 271 16.62 -18.20 -3.05
CA VAL A 271 15.77 -17.14 -3.61
C VAL A 271 14.31 -17.62 -3.61
N PRO A 272 13.38 -16.91 -2.94
CA PRO A 272 13.61 -15.74 -2.09
C PRO A 272 14.50 -16.05 -0.88
N ASP A 273 15.08 -15.01 -0.28
CA ASP A 273 15.98 -15.14 0.87
C ASP A 273 15.24 -15.72 2.09
N ALA A 274 15.99 -16.33 3.00
CA ALA A 274 15.41 -16.84 4.24
C ALA A 274 14.92 -15.67 5.10
N GLY A 275 13.64 -15.67 5.48
CA GLY A 275 13.02 -14.58 6.23
C GLY A 275 12.35 -13.52 5.37
N ASP A 276 12.46 -13.60 4.04
CA ASP A 276 11.72 -12.74 3.11
C ASP A 276 10.21 -12.81 3.37
N ALA A 277 9.55 -11.65 3.43
CA ALA A 277 8.11 -11.51 3.64
C ALA A 277 7.31 -12.31 2.61
N ARG A 278 7.85 -12.47 1.40
CA ARG A 278 7.37 -13.42 0.41
C ARG A 278 8.20 -14.71 0.49
N PRO A 279 7.70 -15.74 1.19
CA PRO A 279 8.49 -16.94 1.42
C PRO A 279 8.77 -17.72 0.14
N ARG A 280 8.02 -17.57 -0.96
CA ARG A 280 8.29 -18.26 -2.23
C ARG A 280 7.98 -17.39 -3.44
N LEU A 281 8.76 -17.60 -4.50
CA LEU A 281 8.35 -17.20 -5.83
C LEU A 281 7.21 -18.11 -6.30
N GLY A 282 6.53 -17.73 -7.37
CA GLY A 282 5.47 -18.57 -7.92
C GLY A 282 4.92 -18.09 -9.23
N PHE A 283 4.11 -18.94 -9.84
CA PHE A 283 3.30 -18.66 -11.00
C PHE A 283 1.95 -19.37 -10.89
N VAL A 284 0.96 -18.88 -11.63
CA VAL A 284 -0.28 -19.60 -11.89
C VAL A 284 -0.27 -20.11 -13.32
N VAL A 285 -0.63 -21.37 -13.49
CA VAL A 285 -0.68 -22.03 -14.80
C VAL A 285 -1.76 -21.36 -15.66
N ALA A 286 -1.34 -20.76 -16.77
CA ALA A 286 -2.19 -19.96 -17.64
C ALA A 286 -3.26 -20.84 -18.33
N PRO A 287 -4.54 -20.40 -18.34
CA PRO A 287 -5.57 -21.06 -19.14
C PRO A 287 -5.34 -20.83 -20.64
N THR A 288 -5.83 -21.74 -21.48
CA THR A 288 -5.68 -21.67 -22.94
C THR A 288 -6.50 -20.55 -23.60
N THR A 289 -7.51 -20.01 -22.92
CA THR A 289 -8.27 -18.82 -23.35
C THR A 289 -8.83 -18.13 -22.11
N PRO A 290 -8.63 -16.80 -21.93
CA PRO A 290 -9.26 -16.09 -20.84
C PRO A 290 -10.80 -16.10 -21.03
N PRO A 291 -11.58 -16.47 -20.01
CA PRO A 291 -13.03 -16.66 -20.16
C PRO A 291 -13.82 -15.35 -20.27
N THR A 292 -13.18 -14.21 -20.03
CA THR A 292 -13.80 -12.87 -19.97
C THR A 292 -12.78 -11.79 -20.35
N ALA A 293 -13.28 -10.59 -20.65
CA ALA A 293 -12.47 -9.38 -20.86
C ALA A 293 -12.11 -8.68 -19.53
N LEU A 294 -12.76 -9.06 -18.42
CA LEU A 294 -12.42 -8.52 -17.10
C LEU A 294 -11.02 -8.95 -16.66
N PRO A 295 -10.32 -8.09 -15.90
CA PRO A 295 -9.14 -8.51 -15.14
C PRO A 295 -9.45 -9.76 -14.31
N LEU A 296 -8.52 -10.71 -14.30
CA LEU A 296 -8.61 -11.94 -13.51
C LEU A 296 -7.69 -11.80 -12.29
N LEU A 297 -8.29 -11.55 -11.14
CA LEU A 297 -7.62 -11.66 -9.85
C LEU A 297 -7.83 -13.08 -9.33
N GLN A 298 -6.75 -13.70 -8.87
CA GLN A 298 -6.83 -15.03 -8.27
C GLN A 298 -6.28 -14.95 -6.86
N TRP A 299 -6.89 -15.69 -5.96
CA TRP A 299 -6.31 -15.93 -4.65
C TRP A 299 -6.40 -17.41 -4.29
N PHE A 300 -5.48 -17.84 -3.47
CA PHE A 300 -5.37 -19.21 -3.02
C PHE A 300 -5.25 -19.19 -1.50
N ILE A 301 -5.85 -20.19 -0.88
CA ILE A 301 -5.85 -20.35 0.56
C ILE A 301 -5.83 -21.84 0.89
N ASP A 302 -5.02 -22.21 1.89
CA ASP A 302 -4.97 -23.58 2.39
C ASP A 302 -6.36 -23.97 2.93
N PRO A 303 -6.82 -25.23 2.73
CA PRO A 303 -8.11 -25.66 3.26
C PRO A 303 -8.29 -25.47 4.78
N ASP A 304 -7.23 -25.60 5.57
CA ASP A 304 -7.30 -25.38 7.02
C ASP A 304 -7.38 -23.89 7.38
N ASP A 305 -6.63 -23.04 6.69
CA ASP A 305 -6.72 -21.58 6.87
C ASP A 305 -8.08 -21.05 6.41
N LEU A 306 -8.63 -21.59 5.32
CA LEU A 306 -9.98 -21.25 4.87
C LEU A 306 -11.03 -21.63 5.90
N ARG A 307 -10.88 -22.79 6.56
CA ARG A 307 -11.80 -23.17 7.64
C ARG A 307 -11.70 -22.18 8.80
N THR A 308 -10.49 -21.82 9.22
CA THR A 308 -10.24 -20.82 10.26
C THR A 308 -10.85 -19.45 9.90
N LEU A 309 -10.63 -18.98 8.68
CA LEU A 309 -11.20 -17.73 8.16
C LEU A 309 -12.73 -17.76 8.21
N MET A 310 -13.37 -18.86 7.80
CA MET A 310 -14.82 -18.95 7.79
C MET A 310 -15.40 -19.09 9.21
N GLU A 311 -14.71 -19.77 10.12
CA GLU A 311 -15.09 -19.87 11.54
C GLU A 311 -15.02 -18.52 12.25
N ASN A 312 -14.09 -17.65 11.84
CA ASN A 312 -13.84 -16.33 12.41
C ASN A 312 -14.19 -15.18 11.45
N ILE A 313 -15.10 -15.38 10.49
CA ILE A 313 -15.31 -14.42 9.40
C ILE A 313 -15.70 -13.01 9.90
N THR A 314 -16.32 -12.91 11.07
CA THR A 314 -16.73 -11.67 11.73
C THR A 314 -15.64 -10.97 12.54
N THR A 315 -14.46 -11.56 12.71
CA THR A 315 -13.32 -10.91 13.38
C THR A 315 -12.43 -10.22 12.36
N ASN A 316 -11.54 -9.34 12.83
CA ASN A 316 -10.55 -8.68 11.97
C ASN A 316 -9.20 -9.44 11.96
N ASP A 317 -9.23 -10.74 12.25
CA ASP A 317 -8.04 -11.58 12.27
C ASP A 317 -7.70 -12.02 10.84
N TYR A 318 -6.45 -11.76 10.44
CA TYR A 318 -5.90 -12.22 9.17
C TYR A 318 -5.51 -13.70 9.24
N VAL A 319 -5.64 -14.40 8.10
CA VAL A 319 -5.06 -15.73 7.90
C VAL A 319 -4.18 -15.73 6.63
N PRO A 320 -3.21 -16.65 6.52
CA PRO A 320 -2.37 -16.77 5.34
C PRO A 320 -3.15 -17.03 4.06
N ALA A 321 -2.70 -16.39 2.97
CA ALA A 321 -3.22 -16.55 1.62
C ALA A 321 -2.10 -16.36 0.58
N VAL A 322 -2.47 -16.49 -0.69
CA VAL A 322 -1.60 -16.19 -1.83
C VAL A 322 -2.42 -15.41 -2.85
N VAL A 323 -1.98 -14.23 -3.24
CA VAL A 323 -2.63 -13.43 -4.29
C VAL A 323 -1.88 -13.62 -5.61
N ALA A 324 -2.60 -13.63 -6.73
CA ALA A 324 -1.99 -13.73 -8.05
C ALA A 324 -2.73 -12.91 -9.10
N TYR A 325 -1.97 -12.19 -9.91
CA TYR A 325 -2.46 -11.34 -10.99
C TYR A 325 -1.44 -11.31 -12.13
N GLY A 326 -1.91 -11.33 -13.39
CA GLY A 326 -1.01 -11.18 -14.55
C GLY A 326 0.10 -12.24 -14.67
N GLY A 327 -0.01 -13.37 -13.98
CA GLY A 327 1.02 -14.41 -13.91
C GLY A 327 2.02 -14.26 -12.75
N GLN A 328 2.01 -13.12 -12.05
CA GLN A 328 2.74 -12.90 -10.81
C GLN A 328 1.97 -13.48 -9.61
N VAL A 329 2.70 -13.82 -8.55
CA VAL A 329 2.20 -14.49 -7.34
C VAL A 329 2.82 -13.83 -6.12
N TRP A 330 2.03 -13.38 -5.18
CA TRP A 330 2.48 -12.87 -3.89
C TRP A 330 2.17 -13.93 -2.82
N ASP A 331 3.12 -14.84 -2.61
CA ASP A 331 3.10 -15.78 -1.48
C ASP A 331 3.35 -14.99 -0.19
N GLY A 332 2.71 -15.35 0.92
CA GLY A 332 2.81 -14.56 2.16
C GLY A 332 1.81 -13.40 2.26
N ALA A 333 0.93 -13.24 1.27
CA ALA A 333 -0.23 -12.37 1.43
C ALA A 333 -1.16 -12.90 2.52
N GLU A 334 -2.03 -12.06 3.06
CA GLU A 334 -2.98 -12.43 4.10
C GLU A 334 -4.40 -11.99 3.71
N VAL A 335 -5.41 -12.62 4.31
CA VAL A 335 -6.81 -12.30 4.04
C VAL A 335 -7.66 -12.34 5.31
N ARG A 336 -8.64 -11.43 5.39
CA ARG A 336 -9.71 -11.43 6.40
C ARG A 336 -11.06 -11.08 5.79
N GLY A 337 -12.13 -11.33 6.54
CA GLY A 337 -13.46 -10.77 6.20
C GLY A 337 -13.46 -9.25 6.30
N GLN A 338 -14.29 -8.59 5.48
CA GLN A 338 -14.43 -7.14 5.45
C GLN A 338 -15.90 -6.70 5.63
N GLY A 339 -16.10 -5.53 6.24
CA GLY A 339 -17.41 -4.89 6.43
C GLY A 339 -18.20 -5.44 7.63
N ASN A 340 -19.40 -4.92 7.86
CA ASN A 340 -20.24 -5.31 9.01
C ASN A 340 -21.20 -6.47 8.70
N THR A 341 -21.44 -6.76 7.43
CA THR A 341 -22.39 -7.78 6.98
C THR A 341 -21.64 -8.98 6.41
N ARG A 342 -21.23 -9.89 7.31
CA ARG A 342 -20.37 -11.04 6.98
C ARG A 342 -21.06 -12.39 7.14
N ASP A 343 -22.38 -12.38 7.29
CA ASP A 343 -23.26 -13.54 7.44
C ASP A 343 -24.02 -13.92 6.15
N GLU A 344 -23.77 -13.19 5.06
CA GLU A 344 -24.36 -13.44 3.74
C GLU A 344 -23.64 -14.57 2.98
N PRO A 345 -24.30 -15.22 2.00
CA PRO A 345 -23.69 -16.30 1.21
C PRO A 345 -22.42 -15.89 0.44
N LYS A 346 -22.31 -14.61 0.11
CA LYS A 346 -21.13 -13.96 -0.47
C LYS A 346 -20.70 -12.87 0.52
N VAL A 347 -19.40 -12.75 0.74
CA VAL A 347 -18.81 -11.83 1.73
C VAL A 347 -17.66 -11.08 1.08
N SER A 348 -17.46 -9.82 1.47
CA SER A 348 -16.31 -9.01 1.07
C SER A 348 -15.05 -9.44 1.82
N PHE A 349 -13.89 -9.33 1.17
CA PHE A 349 -12.60 -9.70 1.77
C PHE A 349 -11.60 -8.56 1.66
N LYS A 350 -10.81 -8.34 2.71
CA LYS A 350 -9.64 -7.45 2.71
C LYS A 350 -8.38 -8.31 2.63
N PHE A 351 -7.46 -7.91 1.76
CA PHE A 351 -6.18 -8.57 1.53
C PHE A 351 -5.05 -7.63 1.92
N LYS A 352 -4.05 -8.19 2.61
CA LYS A 352 -2.78 -7.54 2.88
C LYS A 352 -1.68 -8.23 2.07
N MET A 353 -0.88 -7.44 1.38
CA MET A 353 0.26 -7.94 0.59
C MET A 353 1.47 -8.16 1.51
N PRO A 354 2.44 -9.02 1.13
CA PRO A 354 3.66 -9.18 1.91
C PRO A 354 4.39 -7.83 2.04
N ASP A 355 4.94 -7.55 3.23
CA ASP A 355 5.62 -6.29 3.52
C ASP A 355 6.71 -5.98 2.47
N GLY A 356 6.72 -4.74 1.98
CA GLY A 356 7.64 -4.29 0.92
C GLY A 356 7.34 -4.84 -0.48
N GLN A 357 6.27 -5.62 -0.67
CA GLN A 357 5.91 -6.25 -1.93
C GLN A 357 4.47 -5.94 -2.34
N PRO A 358 4.17 -4.68 -2.70
CA PRO A 358 2.82 -4.26 -3.07
C PRO A 358 2.31 -5.03 -4.29
N LEU A 359 0.98 -5.10 -4.41
CA LEU A 359 0.31 -5.61 -5.59
C LEU A 359 0.54 -4.65 -6.76
N VAL A 360 1.20 -5.15 -7.80
CA VAL A 360 1.33 -4.46 -9.09
C VAL A 360 0.41 -5.15 -10.09
N ALA A 361 -0.71 -4.51 -10.45
CA ALA A 361 -1.72 -5.12 -11.32
C ALA A 361 -2.12 -4.22 -12.50
N PRO A 362 -1.25 -4.09 -13.54
CA PRO A 362 -1.52 -3.24 -14.69
C PRO A 362 -2.81 -3.64 -15.41
N GLY A 363 -3.67 -2.65 -15.67
CA GLY A 363 -4.99 -2.86 -16.29
C GLY A 363 -6.11 -3.17 -15.28
N LEU A 364 -5.77 -3.40 -14.01
CA LEU A 364 -6.72 -3.32 -12.89
C LEU A 364 -6.56 -2.00 -12.13
N ILE A 365 -5.30 -1.65 -11.82
CA ILE A 365 -4.89 -0.45 -11.09
C ILE A 365 -3.73 0.24 -11.83
N THR A 366 -3.52 1.52 -11.56
CA THR A 366 -2.41 2.34 -12.09
C THR A 366 -1.22 2.37 -11.14
N ASP A 367 -1.47 2.41 -9.84
CA ASP A 367 -0.46 2.54 -8.80
C ASP A 367 -0.47 1.29 -7.90
N PRO A 368 0.70 0.82 -7.42
CA PRO A 368 0.77 -0.33 -6.52
C PRO A 368 0.01 -0.11 -5.21
N VAL A 369 -0.50 -1.19 -4.62
CA VAL A 369 -1.21 -1.16 -3.33
C VAL A 369 -0.73 -2.24 -2.37
N ASP A 370 -0.56 -1.90 -1.10
CA ASP A 370 -0.20 -2.86 -0.04
C ASP A 370 -1.40 -3.58 0.54
N GLU A 371 -2.58 -2.93 0.51
CA GLU A 371 -3.84 -3.53 0.91
C GLU A 371 -4.96 -3.20 -0.10
N PHE A 372 -5.92 -4.11 -0.24
CA PHE A 372 -7.10 -3.90 -1.07
C PHE A 372 -8.29 -4.71 -0.58
N VAL A 373 -9.47 -4.28 -0.98
CA VAL A 373 -10.73 -5.00 -0.77
C VAL A 373 -11.29 -5.52 -2.08
N ILE A 374 -11.83 -6.72 -2.04
CA ILE A 374 -12.82 -7.18 -3.02
C ILE A 374 -14.20 -7.11 -2.38
N ASP A 375 -14.97 -6.13 -2.82
CA ASP A 375 -16.33 -5.91 -2.35
C ASP A 375 -17.34 -6.78 -3.10
N ASP A 376 -18.28 -7.36 -2.36
CA ASP A 376 -19.23 -8.35 -2.85
C ASP A 376 -20.41 -7.76 -3.63
N ASP A 377 -20.52 -6.43 -3.67
CA ASP A 377 -21.64 -5.63 -4.20
C ASP A 377 -23.00 -5.99 -3.56
N ARG A 378 -22.98 -6.58 -2.36
CA ARG A 378 -24.13 -7.09 -1.59
C ARG A 378 -25.29 -7.64 -2.45
N VAL A 379 -26.45 -6.98 -2.41
CA VAL A 379 -27.68 -7.40 -3.10
C VAL A 379 -27.85 -6.74 -4.48
N ASP A 380 -26.82 -6.04 -4.98
CA ASP A 380 -26.85 -5.42 -6.29
C ASP A 380 -26.99 -6.49 -7.38
N ALA A 381 -28.15 -6.50 -8.04
CA ALA A 381 -28.43 -7.41 -9.14
C ALA A 381 -27.73 -7.00 -10.43
N MET A 382 -27.43 -5.70 -10.62
CA MET A 382 -26.60 -5.23 -11.73
C MET A 382 -25.13 -5.52 -11.49
N GLY A 383 -24.72 -5.52 -10.22
CA GLY A 383 -23.34 -5.68 -9.80
C GLY A 383 -22.44 -4.57 -10.33
N THR A 384 -22.91 -3.31 -10.36
CA THR A 384 -22.16 -2.13 -10.85
C THR A 384 -22.51 -0.83 -10.13
N THR A 385 -23.46 -0.82 -9.20
CA THR A 385 -24.02 0.41 -8.65
C THR A 385 -22.99 1.20 -7.86
N THR A 386 -22.22 0.55 -6.99
CA THR A 386 -21.10 1.17 -6.26
C THR A 386 -20.12 1.83 -7.24
N LEU A 387 -19.75 1.12 -8.31
CA LEU A 387 -18.83 1.65 -9.33
C LEU A 387 -19.42 2.86 -10.07
N ILE A 388 -20.71 2.80 -10.46
CA ILE A 388 -21.41 3.92 -11.11
C ILE A 388 -21.48 5.13 -10.18
N GLY A 389 -21.78 4.92 -8.89
CA GLY A 389 -21.82 5.97 -7.88
C GLY A 389 -20.46 6.63 -7.69
N LEU A 390 -19.40 5.83 -7.48
CA LEU A 390 -18.03 6.34 -7.34
C LEU A 390 -17.54 7.04 -8.62
N ASP A 391 -17.89 6.53 -9.80
CA ASP A 391 -17.57 7.17 -11.09
C ASP A 391 -18.27 8.52 -11.26
N ALA A 392 -19.48 8.68 -10.73
CA ALA A 392 -20.18 9.96 -10.74
C ALA A 392 -19.47 11.03 -9.90
N TYR A 393 -18.78 10.64 -8.81
CA TYR A 393 -17.87 11.51 -8.06
C TYR A 393 -16.49 11.65 -8.73
N GLY A 394 -16.03 10.58 -9.38
CA GLY A 394 -14.61 10.29 -9.58
C GLY A 394 -13.95 10.86 -10.82
N GLU A 395 -14.65 11.53 -11.74
CA GLU A 395 -13.96 12.09 -12.92
C GLU A 395 -12.92 13.16 -12.52
N ARG A 396 -13.05 13.79 -11.34
CA ARG A 396 -12.22 14.92 -10.89
C ARG A 396 -11.96 14.98 -9.39
N ASN A 397 -12.49 14.03 -8.62
CA ASN A 397 -12.23 13.96 -7.18
C ASN A 397 -11.02 13.05 -6.94
N PRO A 398 -9.86 13.60 -6.54
CA PRO A 398 -8.64 12.81 -6.33
C PRO A 398 -8.77 11.84 -5.15
N PHE A 399 -9.77 12.02 -4.28
CA PHE A 399 -9.97 11.21 -3.08
C PHE A 399 -10.80 9.94 -3.31
N ILE A 400 -11.15 9.63 -4.57
CA ILE A 400 -11.84 8.37 -4.89
C ILE A 400 -10.78 7.28 -5.15
N PRO A 401 -10.84 6.13 -4.45
CA PRO A 401 -9.85 5.07 -4.59
C PRO A 401 -9.84 4.46 -5.99
N GLN A 402 -8.69 3.86 -6.33
CA GLN A 402 -8.58 3.00 -7.50
C GLN A 402 -9.61 1.86 -7.39
N ARG A 403 -10.35 1.63 -8.47
CA ARG A 403 -11.49 0.72 -8.46
C ARG A 403 -11.76 0.12 -9.83
N ALA A 404 -12.21 -1.13 -9.84
CA ALA A 404 -12.59 -1.81 -11.07
C ALA A 404 -13.44 -3.05 -10.80
N LYS A 405 -14.24 -3.46 -11.79
CA LYS A 405 -14.85 -4.78 -11.77
C LYS A 405 -13.81 -5.85 -12.09
N VAL A 406 -13.82 -6.91 -11.29
CA VAL A 406 -12.83 -7.97 -11.38
C VAL A 406 -13.50 -9.33 -11.30
N ARG A 407 -13.06 -10.25 -12.17
CA ARG A 407 -13.39 -11.67 -12.03
C ARG A 407 -12.44 -12.26 -11.00
N VAL A 408 -12.99 -12.86 -9.95
CA VAL A 408 -12.18 -13.47 -8.88
C VAL A 408 -12.23 -14.98 -8.98
N HIS A 409 -11.06 -15.63 -8.96
CA HIS A 409 -10.94 -17.06 -8.71
C HIS A 409 -10.39 -17.32 -7.31
N ARG A 410 -10.94 -18.34 -6.64
CA ARG A 410 -10.41 -18.87 -5.38
C ARG A 410 -10.02 -20.31 -5.60
N ASN A 411 -8.78 -20.67 -5.29
CA ASN A 411 -8.25 -22.02 -5.49
C ASN A 411 -8.50 -22.55 -6.92
N GLY A 412 -8.22 -21.69 -7.91
CA GLY A 412 -8.27 -22.00 -9.34
C GLY A 412 -9.65 -22.09 -9.99
N SER A 413 -10.71 -21.83 -9.22
CA SER A 413 -12.11 -21.89 -9.70
C SER A 413 -12.79 -20.54 -9.58
N PHE A 414 -13.78 -20.28 -10.44
CA PHE A 414 -14.61 -19.08 -10.35
C PHE A 414 -15.21 -18.94 -8.95
N PHE A 415 -14.88 -17.81 -8.31
CA PHE A 415 -15.35 -17.46 -6.99
C PHE A 415 -16.49 -16.45 -7.09
N GLY A 416 -16.34 -15.39 -7.88
CA GLY A 416 -17.40 -14.42 -8.12
C GLY A 416 -16.96 -13.24 -8.96
N LEU A 417 -17.93 -12.35 -9.23
CA LEU A 417 -17.69 -11.00 -9.74
C LEU A 417 -17.61 -10.07 -8.53
N PHE A 418 -16.55 -9.28 -8.39
CA PHE A 418 -16.37 -8.35 -7.26
C PHE A 418 -16.01 -6.96 -7.77
N THR A 419 -16.16 -5.95 -6.91
CA THR A 419 -15.49 -4.65 -7.08
C THR A 419 -14.17 -4.68 -6.36
N PHE A 420 -13.06 -4.52 -7.07
CA PHE A 420 -11.79 -4.19 -6.46
C PHE A 420 -11.84 -2.75 -5.96
N LEU A 421 -11.44 -2.51 -4.72
CA LEU A 421 -11.26 -1.20 -4.10
C LEU A 421 -9.86 -1.16 -3.48
N GLU A 422 -9.10 -0.14 -3.83
CA GLU A 422 -7.90 0.23 -3.07
C GLU A 422 -8.27 0.75 -1.68
N GLU A 423 -7.44 0.43 -0.69
CA GLU A 423 -7.59 0.90 0.69
C GLU A 423 -6.91 2.25 0.93
N TRP A 424 -7.40 2.98 1.93
CA TRP A 424 -6.90 4.30 2.32
C TRP A 424 -5.70 4.16 3.25
N GLU A 425 -4.57 3.80 2.67
CA GLU A 425 -3.29 3.62 3.36
C GLU A 425 -2.27 4.68 2.91
N ASP A 426 -1.04 4.60 3.43
CA ASP A 426 0.06 5.53 3.13
C ASP A 426 0.27 5.75 1.63
N ALA A 427 0.21 4.70 0.81
CA ALA A 427 0.36 4.80 -0.64
C ALA A 427 -0.75 5.66 -1.29
N PHE A 428 -2.00 5.51 -0.82
CA PHE A 428 -3.11 6.34 -1.27
C PHE A 428 -2.89 7.79 -0.84
N PHE A 429 -2.59 8.03 0.45
CA PHE A 429 -2.43 9.36 1.00
C PHE A 429 -1.25 10.11 0.39
N SER A 430 -0.14 9.43 0.15
CA SER A 430 1.01 10.02 -0.55
C SER A 430 0.66 10.44 -1.98
N ARG A 431 -0.08 9.60 -2.71
CA ARG A 431 -0.52 9.92 -4.07
C ARG A 431 -1.43 11.14 -4.13
N VAL A 432 -2.28 11.36 -3.12
CA VAL A 432 -3.18 12.52 -3.05
C VAL A 432 -2.63 13.70 -2.25
N GLY A 433 -1.38 13.60 -1.75
CA GLY A 433 -0.70 14.64 -1.00
C GLY A 433 -1.31 14.92 0.38
N LEU A 434 -1.73 13.88 1.09
CA LEU A 434 -2.25 13.92 2.46
C LEU A 434 -1.28 13.29 3.49
N ASP A 435 -0.05 12.96 3.09
CA ASP A 435 1.04 12.43 3.91
C ASP A 435 1.98 13.51 4.47
N ARG A 436 1.53 14.76 4.51
CA ARG A 436 2.34 15.95 4.81
C ARG A 436 1.82 16.75 6.00
N PRO A 437 2.69 17.46 6.75
CA PRO A 437 2.30 18.14 7.98
C PRO A 437 1.08 19.04 7.82
N GLY A 438 0.12 18.91 8.74
CA GLY A 438 -1.12 19.67 8.77
C GLY A 438 -2.30 19.01 8.02
N ALA A 439 -2.06 17.92 7.29
CA ALA A 439 -3.11 17.07 6.75
C ALA A 439 -3.67 16.18 7.87
N ALA A 440 -4.97 15.92 7.84
CA ALA A 440 -5.59 14.95 8.72
C ALA A 440 -6.82 14.32 8.04
N VAL A 441 -7.04 13.03 8.24
CA VAL A 441 -8.13 12.26 7.62
C VAL A 441 -8.82 11.41 8.68
N TYR A 442 -10.13 11.56 8.79
CA TYR A 442 -10.94 10.84 9.78
C TYR A 442 -12.13 10.14 9.13
N GLU A 443 -12.37 8.88 9.51
CA GLU A 443 -13.56 8.11 9.15
C GLU A 443 -14.47 7.95 10.38
N PRO A 444 -15.78 8.22 10.31
CA PRO A 444 -16.70 7.95 11.42
C PRO A 444 -16.91 6.45 11.62
N GLU A 445 -16.87 5.98 12.87
CA GLU A 445 -17.04 4.57 13.29
C GLU A 445 -18.50 4.16 13.52
N GLY A 446 -19.43 5.11 13.46
CA GLY A 446 -20.84 4.84 13.71
C GLY A 446 -21.75 6.02 13.34
N VAL A 447 -23.05 5.74 13.21
CA VAL A 447 -24.05 6.73 12.73
C VAL A 447 -24.58 7.66 13.83
N ASP A 448 -24.46 7.25 15.10
CA ASP A 448 -25.07 7.95 16.23
C ASP A 448 -24.10 8.96 16.84
N GLY A 449 -24.51 10.24 16.84
CA GLY A 449 -23.81 11.29 17.58
C GLY A 449 -22.49 11.75 16.95
N VAL A 450 -22.24 11.48 15.67
CA VAL A 450 -20.98 11.81 14.97
C VAL A 450 -20.47 13.23 15.24
N PHE A 451 -21.37 14.22 15.21
CA PHE A 451 -21.04 15.63 15.46
C PHE A 451 -21.60 16.15 16.79
N VAL A 452 -21.63 15.33 17.84
CA VAL A 452 -22.02 15.77 19.20
C VAL A 452 -20.77 16.17 19.98
N ASP A 453 -20.77 17.38 20.54
CA ASP A 453 -19.70 17.86 21.42
C ASP A 453 -19.77 17.18 22.79
N GLU A 454 -18.77 16.35 23.10
CA GLU A 454 -18.62 15.66 24.39
C GLU A 454 -17.60 16.32 25.33
N GLY A 455 -17.11 17.52 24.99
CA GLY A 455 -16.34 18.38 25.89
C GLY A 455 -14.82 18.22 25.86
N SER A 456 -14.27 17.39 24.97
CA SER A 456 -12.81 17.28 24.73
C SER A 456 -12.47 16.60 23.40
N PRO A 457 -11.29 16.88 22.80
CA PRO A 457 -10.79 16.15 21.62
C PRO A 457 -10.71 14.63 21.82
N ASP A 458 -10.23 14.18 22.98
CA ASP A 458 -10.08 12.73 23.29
C ASP A 458 -11.41 11.96 23.26
N ALA A 459 -12.55 12.64 23.44
CA ALA A 459 -13.87 12.03 23.37
C ALA A 459 -14.27 11.64 21.93
N LEU A 460 -13.54 12.12 20.91
CA LEU A 460 -13.80 11.80 19.51
C LEU A 460 -13.11 10.53 19.01
N ARG A 461 -12.04 10.09 19.68
CA ARG A 461 -11.27 8.87 19.35
C ARG A 461 -12.12 7.59 19.20
N PRO A 462 -13.15 7.32 20.04
CA PRO A 462 -14.01 6.16 19.83
C PRO A 462 -15.09 6.35 18.75
N ARG A 463 -15.18 7.54 18.13
CA ARG A 463 -16.19 7.89 17.12
C ARG A 463 -15.60 8.08 15.74
N PHE A 464 -14.31 8.39 15.66
CA PHE A 464 -13.58 8.57 14.43
C PHE A 464 -12.30 7.74 14.47
N GLU A 465 -12.10 6.94 13.44
CA GLU A 465 -10.80 6.38 13.12
C GLU A 465 -9.97 7.45 12.40
N GLU A 466 -8.74 7.68 12.84
CA GLU A 466 -7.80 8.54 12.13
C GLU A 466 -7.01 7.68 11.15
N LEU A 467 -7.16 7.97 9.86
CA LEU A 467 -6.51 7.22 8.78
C LEU A 467 -5.20 7.85 8.35
N ALA A 468 -5.06 9.17 8.53
CA ALA A 468 -3.81 9.89 8.31
C ALA A 468 -3.76 11.13 9.21
N GLY A 469 -2.61 11.39 9.82
CA GLY A 469 -2.39 12.56 10.67
C GLY A 469 -1.41 12.26 11.81
N ASP A 470 -1.33 13.19 12.75
CA ASP A 470 -0.37 13.16 13.87
C ASP A 470 -1.01 12.67 15.19
N ASP A 471 -2.16 12.00 15.13
CA ASP A 471 -2.98 11.60 16.30
C ASP A 471 -3.53 12.81 17.11
N ASP A 472 -3.68 13.97 16.44
CA ASP A 472 -4.16 15.23 17.02
C ASP A 472 -5.60 15.56 16.61
N TYR A 473 -6.53 15.39 17.55
CA TYR A 473 -7.96 15.60 17.36
C TYR A 473 -8.42 17.05 17.60
N GLU A 474 -7.54 18.00 17.94
CA GLU A 474 -7.93 19.38 18.29
C GLU A 474 -8.67 20.08 17.14
N GLY A 475 -8.17 19.92 15.90
CA GLY A 475 -8.80 20.49 14.72
C GLY A 475 -10.19 19.90 14.44
N LEU A 476 -10.33 18.58 14.58
CA LEU A 476 -11.62 17.89 14.41
C LEU A 476 -12.60 18.31 15.51
N TYR A 477 -12.10 18.47 16.73
CA TYR A 477 -12.88 18.94 17.87
C TYR A 477 -13.42 20.36 17.65
N GLU A 478 -12.61 21.30 17.17
CA GLU A 478 -13.08 22.64 16.79
C GLU A 478 -14.24 22.56 15.78
N LEU A 479 -14.12 21.69 14.78
CA LEU A 479 -15.17 21.48 13.78
C LEU A 479 -16.47 20.96 14.43
N VAL A 480 -16.38 19.91 15.25
CA VAL A 480 -17.51 19.32 15.97
C VAL A 480 -18.21 20.36 16.85
N GLN A 481 -17.44 21.16 17.60
CA GLN A 481 -18.00 22.22 18.44
C GLN A 481 -18.81 23.24 17.64
N VAL A 482 -18.30 23.66 16.48
CA VAL A 482 -19.01 24.61 15.63
C VAL A 482 -20.27 23.96 15.06
N ILE A 483 -20.20 22.70 14.60
CA ILE A 483 -21.35 21.98 14.07
C ILE A 483 -22.45 21.84 15.13
N ASP A 484 -22.12 21.37 16.34
CA ASP A 484 -23.09 21.09 17.41
C ASP A 484 -23.62 22.37 18.10
N SER A 485 -23.00 23.52 17.85
CA SER A 485 -23.47 24.79 18.42
C SER A 485 -24.84 25.22 17.87
N PRO A 486 -25.61 26.09 18.55
CA PRO A 486 -26.92 26.55 18.08
C PRO A 486 -26.91 27.25 16.71
N PRO A 487 -28.01 27.19 15.93
CA PRO A 487 -28.14 27.81 14.60
C PRO A 487 -28.15 29.34 14.62
N THR A 488 -26.98 29.97 14.65
CA THR A 488 -26.82 31.42 14.52
C THR A 488 -26.07 31.83 13.24
N PRO A 489 -26.20 33.10 12.80
CA PRO A 489 -25.39 33.64 11.72
C PRO A 489 -23.88 33.51 11.97
N GLU A 490 -23.45 33.63 13.22
CA GLU A 490 -22.03 33.48 13.61
C GLU A 490 -21.56 32.03 13.43
N ARG A 491 -22.37 31.03 13.83
CA ARG A 491 -22.07 29.62 13.54
C ARG A 491 -21.91 29.40 12.05
N THR A 492 -22.83 29.93 11.26
CA THR A 492 -22.82 29.80 9.80
C THR A 492 -21.56 30.41 9.18
N ALA A 493 -21.16 31.61 9.63
CA ALA A 493 -19.92 32.23 9.20
C ALA A 493 -18.70 31.36 9.53
N ARG A 494 -18.64 30.81 10.75
CA ARG A 494 -17.57 29.89 11.17
C ARG A 494 -17.52 28.61 10.33
N LEU A 495 -18.67 28.03 9.97
CA LEU A 495 -18.72 26.87 9.08
C LEU A 495 -18.16 27.19 7.68
N ARG A 496 -18.40 28.40 7.15
CA ARG A 496 -17.80 28.83 5.86
C ARG A 496 -16.30 29.06 5.93
N ASP A 497 -15.78 29.42 7.10
CA ASP A 497 -14.34 29.56 7.34
C ASP A 497 -13.66 28.19 7.45
N LEU A 498 -14.34 27.23 8.11
CA LEU A 498 -13.82 25.89 8.36
C LEU A 498 -13.90 24.97 7.14
N PHE A 499 -14.96 25.04 6.33
CA PHE A 499 -15.13 24.18 5.16
C PHE A 499 -14.59 24.83 3.88
N ASP A 500 -14.12 23.98 2.98
CA ASP A 500 -14.01 24.32 1.57
C ASP A 500 -15.43 24.39 0.97
N GLY A 501 -15.86 25.60 0.62
CA GLY A 501 -17.22 25.88 0.16
C GLY A 501 -17.63 25.06 -1.08
N PRO A 502 -16.86 25.14 -2.19
CA PRO A 502 -17.09 24.32 -3.37
C PRO A 502 -17.16 22.81 -3.06
N ALA A 503 -16.20 22.26 -2.33
CA ALA A 503 -16.18 20.82 -2.04
C ALA A 503 -17.40 20.37 -1.20
N LEU A 504 -17.81 21.19 -0.22
CA LEU A 504 -19.00 20.90 0.60
C LEU A 504 -20.29 20.95 -0.23
N VAL A 505 -20.42 21.93 -1.14
CA VAL A 505 -21.56 22.03 -2.06
C VAL A 505 -21.60 20.83 -2.99
N GLU A 506 -20.46 20.43 -3.56
CA GLU A 506 -20.36 19.25 -4.42
C GLU A 506 -20.81 17.99 -3.69
N PHE A 507 -20.23 17.71 -2.52
CA PHE A 507 -20.49 16.51 -1.75
C PHE A 507 -21.99 16.36 -1.41
N LEU A 508 -22.60 17.41 -0.85
CA LEU A 508 -24.00 17.38 -0.44
C LEU A 508 -24.95 17.32 -1.64
N ALA A 509 -24.65 18.01 -2.74
CA ALA A 509 -25.46 17.98 -3.95
C ALA A 509 -25.36 16.63 -4.65
N MET A 510 -24.18 16.01 -4.69
CA MET A 510 -23.99 14.70 -5.30
C MET A 510 -24.77 13.62 -4.56
N GLY A 511 -24.67 13.52 -3.23
CA GLY A 511 -25.47 12.51 -2.54
C GLY A 511 -26.95 12.84 -2.47
N ALA A 512 -27.38 14.06 -2.77
CA ALA A 512 -28.77 14.32 -3.12
C ALA A 512 -29.13 13.71 -4.49
N VAL A 513 -28.28 13.78 -5.52
CA VAL A 513 -28.56 13.10 -6.80
C VAL A 513 -28.54 11.58 -6.64
N LEU A 514 -27.49 11.04 -6.03
CA LEU A 514 -27.29 9.60 -5.86
C LEU A 514 -28.17 8.99 -4.75
N GLN A 515 -28.71 9.83 -3.86
CA GLN A 515 -29.42 9.41 -2.65
C GLN A 515 -28.57 8.49 -1.77
N HIS A 516 -27.33 8.92 -1.51
CA HIS A 516 -26.45 8.32 -0.51
C HIS A 516 -27.02 8.62 0.87
N TRP A 517 -27.62 7.60 1.50
CA TRP A 517 -28.60 7.80 2.58
C TRP A 517 -27.99 8.19 3.92
N ASP A 518 -26.75 7.81 4.21
CA ASP A 518 -26.04 8.07 5.47
C ASP A 518 -24.88 9.06 5.32
N GLN A 519 -24.70 9.68 4.15
CA GLN A 519 -23.54 10.50 3.79
C GLN A 519 -23.18 11.69 4.71
N THR A 520 -24.00 12.03 5.71
CA THR A 520 -23.66 13.09 6.68
C THR A 520 -23.62 12.61 8.13
N VAL A 521 -23.77 11.30 8.34
CA VAL A 521 -23.61 10.61 9.62
C VAL A 521 -22.63 9.43 9.53
N HIS A 522 -22.33 8.93 8.34
CA HIS A 522 -21.39 7.84 8.10
C HIS A 522 -20.94 7.87 6.64
N ASN A 523 -20.08 6.92 6.26
CA ASN A 523 -19.71 6.65 4.88
C ASN A 523 -19.07 7.86 4.18
N PHE A 524 -18.23 8.57 4.93
CA PHE A 524 -17.38 9.62 4.40
C PHE A 524 -16.04 9.67 5.14
N PHE A 525 -15.04 10.28 4.52
CA PHE A 525 -13.89 10.85 5.23
C PHE A 525 -14.05 12.34 5.44
N LEU A 526 -13.60 12.82 6.59
CA LEU A 526 -13.29 14.23 6.82
C LEU A 526 -11.81 14.45 6.57
N ILE A 527 -11.53 15.28 5.57
CA ILE A 527 -10.16 15.59 5.13
C ILE A 527 -9.87 17.04 5.50
N ARG A 528 -8.83 17.26 6.31
CA ARG A 528 -8.27 18.57 6.56
C ARG A 528 -7.15 18.82 5.55
N ASP A 529 -7.39 19.77 4.66
CA ASP A 529 -6.43 20.14 3.62
C ASP A 529 -5.22 20.88 4.27
N PRO A 530 -3.99 20.40 4.08
CA PRO A 530 -2.80 20.96 4.75
C PRO A 530 -2.44 22.38 4.28
N ASP A 531 -2.83 22.76 3.07
CA ASP A 531 -2.48 24.08 2.49
C ASP A 531 -3.42 25.18 2.99
N THR A 532 -4.70 24.84 3.13
CA THR A 532 -5.77 25.78 3.47
C THR A 532 -6.24 25.67 4.92
N GLY A 533 -5.97 24.54 5.58
CA GLY A 533 -6.53 24.20 6.89
C GLY A 533 -8.04 23.94 6.88
N ARG A 534 -8.67 23.87 5.69
CA ARG A 534 -10.11 23.71 5.53
C ARG A 534 -10.51 22.24 5.42
N TRP A 535 -11.71 21.95 5.86
CA TRP A 535 -12.33 20.63 5.84
C TRP A 535 -13.03 20.35 4.52
N ARG A 536 -12.95 19.10 4.07
CA ARG A 536 -13.65 18.54 2.92
C ARG A 536 -14.22 17.16 3.28
N PHE A 537 -15.21 16.73 2.52
CA PHE A 537 -15.76 15.37 2.59
C PHE A 537 -15.30 14.52 1.41
N GLY A 538 -14.88 13.28 1.66
CA GLY A 538 -14.68 12.24 0.64
C GLY A 538 -15.73 11.15 0.80
N PRO A 539 -16.43 10.68 -0.26
CA PRO A 539 -17.46 9.65 -0.12
C PRO A 539 -16.84 8.24 -0.04
N VAL A 540 -17.42 7.37 0.79
CA VAL A 540 -17.16 5.92 0.79
C VAL A 540 -18.47 5.12 0.81
N ASP A 541 -18.36 3.79 0.72
CA ASP A 541 -19.47 2.82 0.86
C ASP A 541 -20.79 3.23 0.16
N LEU A 542 -20.74 3.38 -1.17
CA LEU A 542 -21.88 3.81 -1.99
C LEU A 542 -22.82 2.67 -2.40
N ASP A 543 -22.78 1.54 -1.72
CA ASP A 543 -23.55 0.34 -2.08
C ASP A 543 -25.07 0.53 -1.86
N ASN A 544 -25.46 1.34 -0.87
CA ASN A 544 -26.85 1.75 -0.58
C ASN A 544 -27.22 3.09 -1.22
N SER A 545 -26.84 3.27 -2.49
CA SER A 545 -27.20 4.44 -3.29
C SER A 545 -28.03 4.04 -4.51
N LEU A 546 -28.51 5.03 -5.26
CA LEU A 546 -29.15 4.85 -6.56
C LEU A 546 -30.36 3.89 -6.55
N GLY A 547 -31.11 3.92 -5.45
CA GLY A 547 -32.33 3.14 -5.28
C GLY A 547 -32.11 1.66 -4.91
N LEU A 548 -30.86 1.23 -4.72
CA LEU A 548 -30.59 -0.11 -4.18
C LEU A 548 -31.07 -0.20 -2.74
N PRO A 549 -31.88 -1.21 -2.39
CA PRO A 549 -32.39 -1.37 -1.05
C PRO A 549 -31.43 -2.16 -0.13
N PRO A 550 -31.55 -2.01 1.20
CA PRO A 550 -30.94 -2.94 2.13
C PRO A 550 -31.66 -4.30 2.07
N HIS A 551 -30.87 -5.38 2.02
CA HIS A 551 -31.22 -6.79 2.13
C HIS A 551 -32.64 -7.22 1.71
N GLY A 552 -32.77 -7.82 0.52
CA GLY A 552 -33.94 -8.63 0.14
C GLY A 552 -35.28 -7.90 0.03
N THR A 553 -35.31 -6.56 0.13
CA THR A 553 -36.52 -5.79 -0.19
C THR A 553 -36.62 -5.49 -1.68
N PRO A 554 -37.84 -5.25 -2.22
CA PRO A 554 -38.01 -4.92 -3.62
C PRO A 554 -37.24 -3.65 -3.98
N PRO A 555 -36.68 -3.55 -5.20
CA PRO A 555 -35.81 -2.46 -5.66
C PRO A 555 -36.42 -1.04 -5.72
N THR A 556 -37.56 -0.80 -5.06
CA THR A 556 -38.27 0.48 -5.03
C THR A 556 -38.48 1.02 -3.61
N SER A 557 -37.88 0.40 -2.58
CA SER A 557 -38.15 0.72 -1.16
C SER A 557 -37.37 1.92 -0.61
N LEU A 558 -36.24 2.29 -1.21
CA LEU A 558 -35.49 3.52 -0.87
C LEU A 558 -35.81 4.65 -1.86
N ARG A 559 -37.07 5.07 -1.95
CA ARG A 559 -37.45 6.31 -2.63
C ARG A 559 -37.59 7.41 -1.59
N MET A 560 -36.57 8.27 -1.47
CA MET A 560 -36.63 9.42 -0.57
C MET A 560 -37.18 10.64 -1.31
N SER A 561 -38.15 11.34 -0.70
CA SER A 561 -38.71 12.59 -1.24
C SER A 561 -37.89 13.84 -0.88
N ARG A 562 -36.80 13.68 -0.12
CA ARG A 562 -35.96 14.77 0.37
C ARG A 562 -34.99 15.27 -0.71
N VAL A 563 -34.79 16.58 -0.72
CA VAL A 563 -33.84 17.27 -1.59
C VAL A 563 -32.49 17.39 -0.89
N PHE A 564 -32.48 17.79 0.38
CA PHE A 564 -31.28 17.71 1.23
C PHE A 564 -30.97 16.28 1.71
N PRO A 565 -29.69 15.98 1.98
CA PRO A 565 -29.26 14.72 2.56
C PRO A 565 -29.86 14.44 3.94
N PHE A 566 -29.92 13.17 4.34
CA PHE A 566 -30.20 12.78 5.72
C PHE A 566 -28.97 13.06 6.60
N GLY A 567 -29.19 13.52 7.84
CA GLY A 567 -28.13 13.98 8.73
C GLY A 567 -28.59 14.42 10.11
N PRO A 568 -27.65 14.64 11.05
CA PRO A 568 -28.00 15.25 12.33
C PRO A 568 -28.52 16.66 12.07
N ASP A 569 -29.49 17.09 12.86
CA ASP A 569 -30.19 18.37 12.73
C ASP A 569 -29.29 19.61 12.88
N SER A 570 -27.97 19.48 13.04
CA SER A 570 -27.05 20.58 13.33
C SER A 570 -26.28 21.08 12.08
N LEU A 571 -25.56 20.22 11.34
CA LEU A 571 -24.81 20.60 10.13
C LEU A 571 -25.73 20.97 8.94
N VAL A 572 -26.54 20.02 8.47
CA VAL A 572 -27.42 20.22 7.29
C VAL A 572 -28.43 21.34 7.57
N SER A 573 -28.91 21.45 8.81
CA SER A 573 -29.79 22.54 9.23
C SER A 573 -29.10 23.89 9.22
N ALA A 574 -27.83 23.99 9.62
CA ALA A 574 -27.06 25.22 9.52
C ALA A 574 -27.00 25.74 8.08
N LEU A 575 -26.58 24.84 7.19
CA LEU A 575 -26.35 25.14 5.80
C LEU A 575 -27.65 25.49 5.07
N ARG A 576 -28.76 24.82 5.39
CA ARG A 576 -30.08 25.13 4.82
C ARG A 576 -30.59 26.52 5.21
N THR A 577 -30.22 27.06 6.36
CA THR A 577 -30.64 28.42 6.77
C THR A 577 -29.74 29.52 6.21
N ASP A 578 -28.61 29.17 5.62
CA ASP A 578 -27.70 30.09 4.96
C ASP A 578 -28.19 30.39 3.53
N PRO A 579 -28.59 31.64 3.22
CA PRO A 579 -29.08 31.98 1.88
C PRO A 579 -28.01 31.83 0.79
N VAL A 580 -26.74 32.11 1.10
CA VAL A 580 -25.64 32.02 0.12
C VAL A 580 -25.36 30.56 -0.19
N PHE A 581 -25.15 29.74 0.84
CA PHE A 581 -24.93 28.31 0.66
C PHE A 581 -26.13 27.65 -0.03
N SER A 582 -27.36 27.97 0.37
CA SER A 582 -28.56 27.37 -0.22
C SER A 582 -28.67 27.68 -1.70
N GLU A 583 -28.38 28.93 -2.11
CA GLU A 583 -28.37 29.29 -3.53
C GLU A 583 -27.30 28.51 -4.30
N MET A 584 -26.09 28.38 -3.72
CA MET A 584 -25.00 27.57 -4.31
C MET A 584 -25.40 26.10 -4.45
N TYR A 585 -25.89 25.50 -3.38
CA TYR A 585 -26.33 24.11 -3.30
C TYR A 585 -27.40 23.79 -4.34
N PHE A 586 -28.49 24.56 -4.38
CA PHE A 586 -29.58 24.26 -5.31
C PHE A 586 -29.20 24.49 -6.77
N ARG A 587 -28.35 25.48 -7.04
CA ARG A 587 -27.80 25.66 -8.39
C ARG A 587 -26.92 24.48 -8.78
N ARG A 588 -26.03 24.00 -7.90
CA ARG A 588 -25.20 22.83 -8.19
C ARG A 588 -26.02 21.57 -8.36
N LEU A 589 -26.98 21.33 -7.47
CA LEU A 589 -27.92 20.22 -7.55
C LEU A 589 -28.68 20.22 -8.88
N ARG A 590 -29.10 21.40 -9.36
CA ARG A 590 -29.73 21.54 -10.67
C ARG A 590 -28.78 21.10 -11.79
N THR A 591 -27.54 21.59 -11.81
CA THR A 591 -26.55 21.20 -12.82
C THR A 591 -26.29 19.70 -12.82
N LEU A 592 -26.09 19.11 -11.64
CA LEU A 592 -25.84 17.69 -11.50
C LEU A 592 -27.05 16.84 -11.92
N ALA A 593 -28.28 17.25 -11.58
CA ALA A 593 -29.49 16.55 -12.00
C ALA A 593 -29.71 16.65 -13.51
N ASP A 594 -29.41 17.80 -14.13
CA ASP A 594 -29.47 17.97 -15.59
C ASP A 594 -28.48 17.07 -16.32
N ASP A 595 -27.30 16.83 -15.74
CA ASP A 595 -26.22 16.06 -16.35
C ASP A 595 -26.33 14.54 -16.08
N LEU A 596 -26.40 14.18 -14.79
CA LEU A 596 -26.39 12.79 -14.33
C LEU A 596 -27.69 12.05 -14.60
N LEU A 597 -28.83 12.73 -14.43
CA LEU A 597 -30.16 12.14 -14.58
C LEU A 597 -30.72 12.45 -15.97
N ALA A 598 -31.15 13.69 -16.22
CA ALA A 598 -31.83 14.06 -17.47
C ALA A 598 -30.92 13.95 -18.70
N GLY A 599 -29.63 14.23 -18.54
CA GLY A 599 -28.59 14.06 -19.56
C GLY A 599 -28.21 12.60 -19.80
N GLY A 600 -28.65 11.68 -18.93
CA GLY A 600 -28.47 10.25 -19.06
C GLY A 600 -27.04 9.76 -18.80
N ARG A 601 -26.18 10.53 -18.13
CA ARG A 601 -24.79 10.08 -17.89
C ARG A 601 -24.73 8.81 -17.03
N LEU A 602 -25.57 8.68 -16.01
CA LEU A 602 -25.64 7.46 -15.19
C LEU A 602 -26.15 6.26 -16.00
N GLU A 603 -27.16 6.46 -16.84
CA GLU A 603 -27.69 5.42 -17.75
C GLU A 603 -26.63 4.97 -18.76
N ALA A 604 -25.92 5.92 -19.38
CA ALA A 604 -24.86 5.64 -20.33
C ALA A 604 -23.71 4.85 -19.67
N ARG A 605 -23.38 5.14 -18.41
CA ARG A 605 -22.35 4.41 -17.67
C ARG A 605 -22.79 2.97 -17.38
N ALA A 606 -24.04 2.77 -16.96
CA ALA A 606 -24.60 1.43 -16.77
C ALA A 606 -24.56 0.60 -18.08
N ASP A 607 -24.95 1.21 -19.20
CA ASP A 607 -24.96 0.55 -20.51
C ASP A 607 -23.55 0.22 -21.01
N ALA A 608 -22.55 1.05 -20.70
CA ALA A 608 -21.15 0.79 -21.03
C ALA A 608 -20.56 -0.40 -20.26
N LEU A 609 -20.97 -0.59 -18.99
CA LEU A 609 -20.48 -1.66 -18.13
C LEU A 609 -21.18 -3.01 -18.38
N ALA A 610 -22.48 -2.99 -18.70
CA ALA A 610 -23.30 -4.18 -18.87
C ALA A 610 -22.67 -5.28 -19.77
N PRO A 611 -22.16 -5.01 -20.98
CA PRO A 611 -21.60 -6.06 -21.84
C PRO A 611 -20.28 -6.64 -21.29
N TRP A 612 -19.53 -5.88 -20.49
CA TRP A 612 -18.25 -6.33 -19.92
C TRP A 612 -18.45 -7.37 -18.82
N ILE A 613 -19.50 -7.22 -18.02
CA ILE A 613 -19.74 -8.08 -16.85
C ILE A 613 -20.79 -9.17 -17.09
N ALA A 614 -21.49 -9.16 -18.23
CA ALA A 614 -22.70 -9.98 -18.46
C ALA A 614 -22.52 -11.48 -18.17
N THR A 615 -21.36 -12.05 -18.52
CA THR A 615 -21.08 -13.46 -18.25
C THR A 615 -20.83 -13.71 -16.78
N ASP A 616 -20.02 -12.86 -16.14
CA ASP A 616 -19.56 -13.01 -14.78
C ASP A 616 -20.68 -12.74 -13.76
N VAL A 617 -21.53 -11.73 -14.00
CA VAL A 617 -22.68 -11.41 -13.13
C VAL A 617 -23.71 -12.54 -13.12
N GLU A 618 -23.93 -13.23 -14.24
CA GLU A 618 -24.84 -14.38 -14.28
C GLU A 618 -24.24 -15.62 -13.59
N GLN A 619 -22.93 -15.85 -13.75
CA GLN A 619 -22.24 -16.90 -13.00
C GLN A 619 -22.28 -16.64 -11.49
N ASP A 620 -22.07 -15.40 -11.06
CA ASP A 620 -22.17 -14.95 -9.68
C ASP A 620 -23.58 -15.18 -9.12
N ARG A 621 -24.61 -14.72 -9.86
CA ARG A 621 -26.02 -14.90 -9.52
C ARG A 621 -26.38 -16.37 -9.30
N VAL A 622 -25.97 -17.25 -10.20
CA VAL A 622 -26.24 -18.70 -10.10
C VAL A 622 -25.50 -19.31 -8.91
N ARG A 623 -24.23 -18.94 -8.71
CA ARG A 623 -23.38 -19.48 -7.64
C ARG A 623 -23.92 -19.15 -6.26
N TYR A 624 -24.33 -17.90 -6.04
CA TYR A 624 -24.79 -17.41 -4.74
C TYR A 624 -26.31 -17.42 -4.59
N GLY A 625 -27.05 -17.93 -5.57
CA GLY A 625 -28.50 -18.06 -5.50
C GLY A 625 -29.25 -16.74 -5.51
N ARG A 626 -28.68 -15.67 -6.08
CA ARG A 626 -29.33 -14.35 -6.16
C ARG A 626 -30.60 -14.45 -7.02
N VAL A 627 -31.70 -13.90 -6.51
CA VAL A 627 -33.05 -14.05 -7.10
C VAL A 627 -33.24 -13.20 -8.35
N HIS A 628 -32.69 -11.98 -8.34
CA HIS A 628 -32.87 -11.01 -9.42
C HIS A 628 -31.78 -11.15 -10.48
N THR A 629 -32.18 -11.05 -11.74
CA THR A 629 -31.26 -11.01 -12.90
C THR A 629 -30.71 -9.60 -13.10
N ALA A 630 -29.57 -9.49 -13.77
CA ALA A 630 -28.98 -8.20 -14.14
C ALA A 630 -29.95 -7.33 -14.96
N ALA A 631 -30.77 -7.92 -15.83
CA ALA A 631 -31.79 -7.20 -16.58
C ALA A 631 -32.91 -6.63 -15.68
N GLN A 632 -33.31 -7.34 -14.63
CA GLN A 632 -34.26 -6.83 -13.64
C GLN A 632 -33.64 -5.72 -12.79
N GLY A 633 -32.38 -5.87 -12.38
CA GLY A 633 -31.63 -4.81 -11.70
C GLY A 633 -31.53 -3.55 -12.56
N ARG A 634 -31.19 -3.71 -13.84
CA ARG A 634 -31.11 -2.62 -14.82
C ARG A 634 -32.43 -1.87 -15.01
N ALA A 635 -33.55 -2.58 -15.04
CA ALA A 635 -34.88 -1.98 -15.15
C ALA A 635 -35.27 -1.22 -13.88
N ALA A 636 -34.94 -1.76 -12.70
CA ALA A 636 -35.13 -1.09 -11.42
C ALA A 636 -34.30 0.20 -11.31
N PHE A 637 -33.04 0.15 -11.76
CA PHE A 637 -32.16 1.31 -11.80
C PHE A 637 -32.75 2.44 -12.65
N SER A 638 -33.23 2.14 -13.87
CA SER A 638 -33.90 3.16 -14.71
C SER A 638 -35.16 3.73 -14.05
N ASP A 639 -36.03 2.88 -13.52
CA ASP A 639 -37.25 3.33 -12.84
C ASP A 639 -36.93 4.21 -11.61
N TYR A 640 -35.81 3.94 -10.93
CA TYR A 640 -35.31 4.81 -9.87
C TYR A 640 -34.80 6.15 -10.41
N LEU A 641 -34.00 6.15 -11.48
CA LEU A 641 -33.49 7.39 -12.07
C LEU A 641 -34.62 8.29 -12.58
N ASP A 642 -35.62 7.72 -13.26
CA ASP A 642 -36.83 8.43 -13.69
C ASP A 642 -37.56 9.06 -12.50
N PHE A 643 -37.69 8.32 -11.39
CA PHE A 643 -38.28 8.84 -10.16
C PHE A 643 -37.46 10.00 -9.58
N ARG A 644 -36.14 9.85 -9.48
CA ARG A 644 -35.27 10.86 -8.88
C ARG A 644 -35.21 12.11 -9.74
N GLU A 645 -35.17 11.95 -11.06
CA GLU A 645 -35.26 13.06 -12.02
C GLU A 645 -36.57 13.82 -11.83
N GLY A 646 -37.72 13.15 -11.88
CA GLY A 646 -39.02 13.79 -11.71
C GLY A 646 -39.18 14.46 -10.34
N LEU A 647 -38.60 13.88 -9.29
CA LEU A 647 -38.60 14.49 -7.96
C LEU A 647 -37.80 15.80 -7.94
N LEU A 648 -36.53 15.77 -8.36
CA LEU A 648 -35.64 16.93 -8.29
C LEU A 648 -36.01 18.01 -9.31
N LEU A 649 -36.34 17.59 -10.53
CA LEU A 649 -36.55 18.47 -11.66
C LEU A 649 -38.02 18.79 -11.93
N ASP A 650 -39.04 18.13 -11.38
CA ASP A 650 -40.44 18.51 -11.62
C ASP A 650 -41.20 18.85 -10.33
N VAL A 651 -41.08 18.02 -9.29
CA VAL A 651 -41.78 18.25 -8.01
C VAL A 651 -41.18 19.43 -7.26
N HIS A 652 -39.86 19.52 -7.21
CA HIS A 652 -39.15 20.61 -6.51
C HIS A 652 -38.76 21.77 -7.44
N ARG A 653 -39.06 21.69 -8.75
CA ARG A 653 -38.84 22.78 -9.72
C ARG A 653 -39.81 23.92 -9.50
N GLY A 654 -39.29 25.10 -9.19
CA GLY A 654 -40.05 26.35 -9.16
C GLY A 654 -41.17 26.41 -8.11
N ALA A 655 -41.48 25.30 -7.44
CA ALA A 655 -42.40 25.24 -6.33
C ALA A 655 -41.71 25.67 -5.04
N PHE A 656 -40.58 25.07 -4.63
CA PHE A 656 -39.93 25.37 -3.34
C PHE A 656 -38.51 24.78 -3.26
N GLU A 657 -37.51 25.25 -4.02
CA GLU A 657 -36.05 25.17 -3.74
C GLU A 657 -35.18 25.07 -5.03
N VAL A 658 -35.35 24.05 -5.88
CA VAL A 658 -34.46 23.80 -7.04
C VAL A 658 -34.77 24.77 -8.19
N PRO A 659 -33.78 25.54 -8.71
CA PRO A 659 -33.99 26.49 -9.78
C PRO A 659 -34.30 25.80 -11.12
N GLY A 660 -34.86 26.57 -12.06
CA GLY A 660 -34.96 26.13 -13.46
C GLY A 660 -33.59 26.03 -14.13
N PRO A 661 -33.55 25.54 -15.38
CA PRO A 661 -32.34 25.61 -16.20
C PRO A 661 -31.80 27.05 -16.24
N PRO A 662 -30.47 27.24 -16.33
CA PRO A 662 -29.88 28.58 -16.41
C PRO A 662 -30.46 29.40 -17.55
N SER A 663 -30.76 30.67 -17.29
CA SER A 663 -31.24 31.59 -18.31
C SER A 663 -30.20 31.80 -19.43
N SER A 664 -30.69 31.97 -20.67
CA SER A 664 -29.80 32.26 -21.80
C SER A 664 -29.16 33.64 -21.63
N GLY A 665 -27.83 33.72 -21.71
CA GLY A 665 -27.10 35.00 -21.63
C GLY A 665 -26.59 35.38 -20.24
N LEU A 666 -26.52 34.44 -19.29
CA LEU A 666 -25.74 34.59 -18.07
C LEU A 666 -24.28 34.94 -18.44
N ASN A 667 -23.76 36.00 -17.83
CA ASN A 667 -22.43 36.52 -18.12
C ASN A 667 -21.66 36.66 -16.82
N VAL A 668 -20.48 36.06 -16.75
CA VAL A 668 -19.51 36.30 -15.68
C VAL A 668 -18.57 37.38 -16.15
N VAL A 669 -18.34 38.38 -15.30
CA VAL A 669 -17.47 39.51 -15.63
C VAL A 669 -16.21 39.41 -14.76
N VAL A 670 -15.04 39.56 -15.36
CA VAL A 670 -13.81 39.84 -14.58
C VAL A 670 -13.94 41.25 -14.02
N SER A 671 -14.21 41.37 -12.72
CA SER A 671 -14.41 42.65 -12.03
C SER A 671 -13.10 43.29 -11.60
N GLU A 672 -12.10 42.49 -11.22
CA GLU A 672 -10.80 42.96 -10.75
C GLU A 672 -9.67 42.01 -11.17
N ILE A 673 -8.49 42.58 -11.43
CA ILE A 673 -7.24 41.83 -11.65
C ILE A 673 -6.15 42.52 -10.83
N ALA A 674 -5.53 41.78 -9.91
CA ALA A 674 -4.29 42.22 -9.25
C ALA A 674 -3.12 41.41 -9.81
N TYR A 675 -2.14 42.09 -10.42
CA TYR A 675 -1.01 41.45 -11.15
C TYR A 675 0.38 41.86 -10.62
N ALA A 676 0.41 42.48 -9.44
CA ALA A 676 1.62 42.92 -8.74
C ALA A 676 1.28 43.25 -7.28
N ALA A 677 0.50 42.39 -6.63
CA ALA A 677 0.08 42.64 -5.25
C ALA A 677 1.29 42.71 -4.31
N THR A 678 1.22 43.60 -3.31
CA THR A 678 2.33 44.00 -2.44
C THR A 678 2.92 42.88 -1.55
N GLY A 679 2.45 41.63 -1.68
CA GLY A 679 2.93 40.46 -0.93
C GLY A 679 4.00 39.63 -1.66
N GLY A 680 4.26 39.84 -2.95
CA GLY A 680 5.21 39.04 -3.74
C GLY A 680 4.55 37.99 -4.64
N PRO A 681 5.32 37.03 -5.20
CA PRO A 681 4.78 35.95 -6.04
C PRO A 681 3.73 35.13 -5.27
N GLY A 682 2.55 34.90 -5.86
CA GLY A 682 1.44 34.18 -5.22
C GLY A 682 0.30 35.05 -4.66
N HIS A 683 0.37 36.38 -4.85
CA HIS A 683 -0.70 37.32 -4.47
C HIS A 683 -1.46 37.89 -5.67
N ASP A 684 -1.22 37.36 -6.87
CA ASP A 684 -2.01 37.71 -8.03
C ASP A 684 -3.40 37.08 -7.90
N LEU A 685 -4.44 37.85 -8.23
CA LEU A 685 -5.82 37.38 -8.12
C LEU A 685 -6.65 37.87 -9.30
N VAL A 686 -7.66 37.07 -9.64
CA VAL A 686 -8.73 37.47 -10.54
C VAL A 686 -10.04 37.43 -9.75
N GLU A 687 -10.75 38.56 -9.72
CA GLU A 687 -12.09 38.60 -9.17
C GLU A 687 -13.13 38.46 -10.29
N LEU A 688 -14.03 37.51 -10.13
CA LEU A 688 -15.17 37.27 -10.99
C LEU A 688 -16.43 37.82 -10.32
N HIS A 689 -17.30 38.46 -11.10
CA HIS A 689 -18.58 39.00 -10.65
C HIS A 689 -19.72 38.42 -11.48
N ASN A 690 -20.79 38.02 -10.81
CA ASN A 690 -22.04 37.62 -11.44
C ASN A 690 -23.06 38.78 -11.38
N PRO A 691 -23.15 39.63 -12.42
CA PRO A 691 -24.13 40.72 -12.48
C PRO A 691 -25.58 40.25 -12.71
N SER A 692 -25.83 38.95 -12.85
CA SER A 692 -27.17 38.43 -13.10
C SER A 692 -27.98 38.25 -11.80
N THR A 693 -29.26 37.92 -11.96
CA THR A 693 -30.19 37.68 -10.84
C THR A 693 -30.26 36.21 -10.43
N GLU A 694 -29.37 35.37 -10.95
CA GLU A 694 -29.38 33.93 -10.73
C GLU A 694 -27.95 33.44 -10.45
N ALA A 695 -27.77 32.52 -9.50
CA ALA A 695 -26.48 31.84 -9.35
C ALA A 695 -26.02 31.16 -10.65
N ILE A 696 -24.70 31.13 -10.88
CA ILE A 696 -24.05 30.48 -12.03
C ILE A 696 -23.13 29.38 -11.50
N ASP A 697 -23.28 28.15 -12.00
CA ASP A 697 -22.34 27.07 -11.71
C ASP A 697 -21.12 27.20 -12.63
N LEU A 698 -19.94 27.39 -12.02
CA LEU A 698 -18.64 27.55 -12.67
C LEU A 698 -17.79 26.29 -12.57
N SER A 699 -18.34 25.18 -12.08
CA SER A 699 -17.62 23.91 -11.96
C SER A 699 -16.99 23.50 -13.29
N GLY A 700 -15.68 23.30 -13.29
CA GLY A 700 -14.95 22.92 -14.50
C GLY A 700 -14.67 24.05 -15.49
N TRP A 701 -14.97 25.30 -15.15
CA TRP A 701 -14.58 26.43 -16.00
C TRP A 701 -13.08 26.69 -15.87
N THR A 702 -12.44 27.06 -16.98
CA THR A 702 -10.99 27.34 -17.03
C THR A 702 -10.75 28.84 -17.23
N ILE A 703 -9.73 29.40 -16.57
CA ILE A 703 -9.30 30.79 -16.81
C ILE A 703 -8.07 30.75 -17.73
N GLU A 704 -8.29 30.90 -19.04
CA GLU A 704 -7.20 30.88 -20.00
C GLU A 704 -6.31 32.13 -19.90
N GLY A 705 -4.99 31.94 -19.91
CA GLY A 705 -3.98 33.02 -19.85
C GLY A 705 -3.44 33.33 -18.44
N ALA A 706 -3.94 32.64 -17.41
CA ALA A 706 -3.41 32.63 -16.04
C ALA A 706 -2.86 31.25 -15.66
N ALA A 707 -2.17 31.14 -14.51
CA ALA A 707 -1.58 29.89 -14.02
C ALA A 707 -2.59 28.89 -13.40
N THR A 708 -3.88 29.19 -13.41
CA THR A 708 -4.95 28.32 -12.89
C THR A 708 -5.56 27.48 -14.01
N SER A 709 -5.53 26.15 -13.84
CA SER A 709 -5.94 25.22 -14.90
C SER A 709 -7.44 24.95 -14.97
N GLU A 710 -8.18 24.93 -13.85
CA GLU A 710 -9.62 24.66 -13.83
C GLU A 710 -10.27 24.99 -12.46
N LEU A 711 -11.50 25.52 -12.43
CA LEU A 711 -12.25 25.76 -11.20
C LEU A 711 -12.83 24.43 -10.63
N PRO A 712 -12.69 24.17 -9.32
CA PRO A 712 -13.14 22.92 -8.71
C PRO A 712 -14.65 22.65 -8.85
N PRO A 713 -15.08 21.37 -8.89
CA PRO A 713 -16.49 21.01 -8.77
C PRO A 713 -17.15 21.64 -7.54
N GLY A 714 -18.40 22.07 -7.70
CA GLY A 714 -19.16 22.78 -6.66
C GLY A 714 -18.89 24.29 -6.59
N THR A 715 -18.00 24.82 -7.43
CA THR A 715 -17.76 26.27 -7.53
C THR A 715 -18.98 26.95 -8.15
N VAL A 716 -19.84 27.51 -7.31
CA VAL A 716 -21.03 28.26 -7.73
C VAL A 716 -20.89 29.71 -7.32
N LEU A 717 -21.17 30.64 -8.25
CA LEU A 717 -21.17 32.08 -8.03
C LEU A 717 -22.61 32.59 -7.86
N PRO A 718 -23.04 32.94 -6.64
CA PRO A 718 -24.40 33.43 -6.36
C PRO A 718 -24.77 34.70 -7.15
N ALA A 719 -26.07 35.01 -7.23
CA ALA A 719 -26.55 36.22 -7.89
C ALA A 719 -25.96 37.49 -7.25
N GLY A 720 -25.37 38.37 -8.06
CA GLY A 720 -24.75 39.62 -7.58
C GLY A 720 -23.46 39.44 -6.77
N ALA A 721 -22.94 38.21 -6.65
CA ALA A 721 -21.78 37.91 -5.83
C ALA A 721 -20.46 38.03 -6.60
N PHE A 722 -19.37 38.04 -5.82
CA PHE A 722 -17.99 38.09 -6.29
C PHE A 722 -17.26 36.82 -5.83
N LEU A 723 -16.32 36.34 -6.64
CA LEU A 723 -15.44 35.21 -6.36
C LEU A 723 -14.01 35.59 -6.70
N VAL A 724 -13.10 35.42 -5.75
CA VAL A 724 -11.66 35.59 -5.96
C VAL A 724 -11.06 34.23 -6.31
N VAL A 725 -10.29 34.20 -7.39
CA VAL A 725 -9.57 33.02 -7.90
C VAL A 725 -8.07 33.27 -7.88
#